data_AF-A0A0B3W0A6-F1
#
_entry.id   AF-A0A0B3W0A6-F1
#
_cell.length_a   1.000
_cell.length_b   1.000
_cell.length_c   1.000
_cell.angle_alpha   90.00
_cell.angle_beta   90.00
_cell.angle_gamma   90.00
#
_symmetry.space_group_name_H-M   'P 1'
#
loop_
_entity.id
_entity.type
_entity.pdbx_description
1 polymer ?
#
loop_
_entity_poly.entity_id
_entity_poly.type
_entity_poly.pdbx_seq_one_letter_code
_entity_poly.pdbx_strand_id
1 'polypeptide(L)'
;MKSFIEESKNIIRKASQNNKLVVFVGAGVSINSGYPSWTSLISDFAQGVGIDMNECSFDDYLKIPQYYYNLRKEKDYYDVILNKFNIKAEPNEIHDLIINLNPAHIITTNYDDLIERACNKKGLFFDVVSKDQDLPYSVNNKMIIKMHGDLNNKNIVLKEDDYLSYFKNFQLIQNYIKSLISTHVVLFIGYSVSDINVKYIFQWVKDILKNDFQQVYFLEGDDNKKFNQLEFEYYRNRGINILYTSECKGIDYFNKSFDYGKLDKDIAKSIMRFLYYLTDDSSDYLSIDVAYEKLKHLNALNVVRIDDIRRALDLQIPWRDKRGIHYSYYELKNRILKVHNKKLKSLFKDLSEDRIDDKGKFIKKILYNAGIIAIQDENEEVILNINFEEHDKLKKDIYIFNYKELENNSKFNIYRDVRGKEKELLDVAYNLYNLDRYYESYMLLKRISESCIENKMYYLYFISEFNRYYLGMSISQNIFNLGRWGINLEIQEQIQNEVNKIDLNNIYLELPKSDIGNIEVYRDILTFKFVHRKTGDVISFEKKIKEEKDTIFYGGSEEDSSVYKLKEDIKYFNEFIISNRLFVNNYVEVKMSFYKFIENMLFSYSLEYKNTEDEFWGIKGKMIKLNKIDYFTVYSMINYLSIKDIKELFNKYNIDKLTLEEDAIDKLKDLNYNLVYALNNISSIVDIKDKVCKFIYIISRSTLDSNLFDFSLVIKYFIEILESNINVLTEDIINEISKGVITQSKSLLENNTINILLKDLFKAIRYSEKLSSEIISSIERLILNIIYLINNNGSISLSEAEEDIIIEYTKTNNNKSFYYNQILVKSYSILSDENRKKIVKQVESILESKSKFSYNEFLLYKLSVYYEIINSKVDLEQKIVNFIDLEIDIRAEEKRQGRFVGRRYEVSDLLRGVFHLLIYDKILDIEKFKKYGDINEQIKFILHGMNIEIFNPEWLIDFPTKLNQKLAKNKEIKKKIEKYISSNLSNREIIEIYFKDYC
;
A
#
# COMPACT_ATOMS: atom_id res chain seq x y z
N MET A 1 -19.78 31.59 38.28
CA MET A 1 -18.37 31.29 38.63
C MET A 1 -17.91 29.93 38.10
N LYS A 2 -18.61 28.84 38.40
CA LYS A 2 -18.28 27.49 37.88
C LYS A 2 -18.01 27.42 36.36
N SER A 3 -18.95 27.88 35.54
CA SER A 3 -18.81 27.89 34.07
C SER A 3 -17.61 28.71 33.57
N PHE A 4 -17.29 29.81 34.24
CA PHE A 4 -16.13 30.64 33.92
C PHE A 4 -14.81 29.90 34.20
N ILE A 5 -14.72 29.16 35.31
CA ILE A 5 -13.53 28.35 35.66
C ILE A 5 -13.35 27.19 34.68
N GLU A 6 -14.44 26.52 34.30
CA GLU A 6 -14.43 25.44 33.29
C GLU A 6 -13.97 25.96 31.92
N GLU A 7 -14.50 27.09 31.44
CA GLU A 7 -14.08 27.68 30.17
C GLU A 7 -12.64 28.18 30.20
N SER A 8 -12.21 28.78 31.32
CA SER A 8 -10.82 29.21 31.51
C SER A 8 -9.85 28.03 31.42
N LYS A 9 -10.21 26.87 32.01
CA LYS A 9 -9.44 25.62 31.87
C LYS A 9 -9.31 25.22 30.40
N ASN A 10 -10.40 25.25 29.63
CA ASN A 10 -10.37 24.91 28.20
C ASN A 10 -9.43 25.82 27.40
N ILE A 11 -9.49 27.14 27.65
CA ILE A 11 -8.65 28.13 26.97
C ILE A 11 -7.16 27.90 27.31
N ILE A 12 -6.82 27.73 28.59
CA ILE A 12 -5.43 27.49 29.04
C ILE A 12 -4.88 26.20 28.42
N ARG A 13 -5.68 25.13 28.40
CA ARG A 13 -5.28 23.85 27.79
C ARG A 13 -5.09 23.95 26.29
N LYS A 14 -6.00 24.61 25.58
CA LYS A 14 -5.88 24.87 24.14
C LYS A 14 -4.61 25.69 23.84
N ALA A 15 -4.27 26.66 24.70
CA ALA A 15 -3.03 27.41 24.55
C ALA A 15 -1.79 26.53 24.77
N SER A 16 -1.81 25.64 25.77
CA SER A 16 -0.72 24.67 26.00
C SER A 16 -0.50 23.76 24.77
N GLN A 17 -1.56 23.18 24.24
CA GLN A 17 -1.51 22.27 23.07
C GLN A 17 -0.97 22.95 21.81
N ASN A 18 -1.32 24.22 21.60
CA ASN A 18 -0.87 25.00 20.45
C ASN A 18 0.49 25.69 20.65
N ASN A 19 1.24 25.36 21.71
CA ASN A 19 2.50 26.03 22.08
C ASN A 19 2.34 27.56 22.21
N LYS A 20 1.23 27.98 22.81
CA LYS A 20 0.81 29.38 23.04
C LYS A 20 0.54 29.72 24.50
N LEU A 21 0.94 28.87 25.43
CA LEU A 21 0.84 29.11 26.88
C LEU A 21 2.18 29.61 27.43
N VAL A 22 2.17 30.73 28.15
CA VAL A 22 3.27 31.20 28.97
C VAL A 22 2.87 31.09 30.44
N VAL A 23 3.72 30.49 31.26
CA VAL A 23 3.49 30.41 32.71
C VAL A 23 4.40 31.39 33.42
N PHE A 24 3.80 32.28 34.21
CA PHE A 24 4.52 33.26 35.01
C PHE A 24 4.56 32.78 36.46
N VAL A 25 5.76 32.56 37.00
CA VAL A 25 5.98 31.96 38.32
C VAL A 25 6.54 32.98 39.30
N GLY A 26 5.94 33.08 40.48
CA GLY A 26 6.41 33.94 41.56
C GLY A 26 7.00 33.19 42.75
N ALA A 27 7.45 33.97 43.75
CA ALA A 27 8.12 33.43 44.94
C ALA A 27 7.20 32.52 45.77
N GLY A 28 5.88 32.66 45.63
CA GLY A 28 4.87 31.80 46.26
C GLY A 28 5.04 30.32 45.96
N VAL A 29 5.67 29.96 44.84
CA VAL A 29 5.99 28.56 44.51
C VAL A 29 7.24 28.08 45.26
N SER A 30 8.33 28.87 45.24
CA SER A 30 9.62 28.55 45.88
C SER A 30 9.57 28.58 47.41
N ILE A 31 8.65 29.34 48.00
CA ILE A 31 8.43 29.38 49.46
C ILE A 31 8.13 27.99 50.04
N ASN A 32 7.48 27.12 49.26
CA ASN A 32 7.14 25.76 49.70
C ASN A 32 8.34 24.81 49.64
N SER A 33 9.46 25.25 49.06
CA SER A 33 10.76 24.56 49.08
C SER A 33 11.72 25.14 50.13
N GLY A 34 11.25 26.10 50.96
CA GLY A 34 12.01 26.72 52.04
C GLY A 34 12.63 28.08 51.70
N TYR A 35 12.54 28.57 50.45
CA TYR A 35 13.06 29.88 50.09
C TYR A 35 12.24 31.04 50.71
N PRO A 36 12.86 32.22 50.94
CA PRO A 36 12.18 33.35 51.57
C PRO A 36 11.12 33.95 50.64
N SER A 37 10.08 34.53 51.23
CA SER A 37 9.22 35.48 50.52
C SER A 37 9.94 36.82 50.33
N TRP A 38 9.47 37.65 49.41
CA TRP A 38 9.98 39.01 49.23
C TRP A 38 9.96 39.79 50.55
N THR A 39 8.82 39.83 51.25
CA THR A 39 8.70 40.49 52.57
C THR A 39 9.67 39.94 53.61
N SER A 40 9.93 38.62 53.61
CA SER A 40 10.89 38.00 54.53
C SER A 40 12.31 38.46 54.26
N LEU A 41 12.69 38.61 52.98
CA LEU A 41 14.00 39.12 52.59
C LEU A 41 14.14 40.60 52.94
N ILE A 42 13.12 41.43 52.68
CA ILE A 42 13.10 42.85 53.07
C ILE A 42 13.24 43.00 54.60
N SER A 43 12.61 42.12 55.39
CA SER A 43 12.72 42.15 56.85
C SER A 43 14.15 41.94 57.35
N ASP A 44 14.97 41.12 56.68
CA ASP A 44 16.37 40.93 57.07
C ASP A 44 17.18 42.23 56.85
N PHE A 45 16.90 42.93 55.76
CA PHE A 45 17.48 44.26 55.51
C PHE A 45 16.99 45.29 56.52
N ALA A 46 15.70 45.29 56.86
CA ALA A 46 15.10 46.20 57.84
C ALA A 46 15.75 46.06 59.22
N GLN A 47 16.00 44.84 59.68
CA GLN A 47 16.75 44.58 60.92
C GLN A 47 18.16 45.17 60.87
N GLY A 48 18.84 45.02 59.72
CA GLY A 48 20.19 45.54 59.52
C GLY A 48 20.31 47.07 59.52
N VAL A 49 19.20 47.79 59.26
CA VAL A 49 19.12 49.27 59.31
C VAL A 49 18.32 49.80 60.51
N GLY A 50 17.74 48.94 61.34
CA GLY A 50 16.97 49.32 62.52
C GLY A 50 15.57 49.86 62.24
N ILE A 51 14.92 49.41 61.16
CA ILE A 51 13.56 49.82 60.78
C ILE A 51 12.54 48.76 61.23
N ASP A 52 11.44 49.21 61.87
CA ASP A 52 10.29 48.35 62.16
C ASP A 52 9.37 48.25 60.94
N MET A 53 9.22 47.04 60.41
CA MET A 53 8.37 46.75 59.25
C MET A 53 6.87 47.03 59.51
N ASN A 54 6.42 47.05 60.78
CA ASN A 54 5.03 47.33 61.12
C ASN A 54 4.62 48.80 60.89
N GLU A 55 5.59 49.71 60.82
CA GLU A 55 5.38 51.14 60.59
C GLU A 55 5.61 51.54 59.12
N CYS A 56 5.95 50.59 58.25
CA CYS A 56 6.31 50.82 56.86
C CYS A 56 5.13 50.63 55.90
N SER A 57 5.04 51.48 54.88
CA SER A 57 4.14 51.27 53.75
C SER A 57 4.75 50.32 52.71
N PHE A 58 3.95 49.81 51.77
CA PHE A 58 4.45 48.98 50.66
C PHE A 58 5.49 49.73 49.80
N ASP A 59 5.39 51.06 49.69
CA ASP A 59 6.35 51.89 48.96
C ASP A 59 7.72 51.98 49.67
N ASP A 60 7.76 51.77 50.99
CA ASP A 60 9.01 51.78 51.76
C ASP A 60 9.80 50.49 51.59
N TYR A 61 9.17 49.40 51.14
CA TYR A 61 9.82 48.09 51.01
C TYR A 61 10.93 48.08 49.95
N LEU A 62 10.85 48.94 48.93
CA LEU A 62 11.92 49.11 47.94
C LEU A 62 13.07 49.98 48.46
N LYS A 63 12.77 50.91 49.37
CA LYS A 63 13.75 51.82 49.98
C LYS A 63 14.57 51.13 51.05
N ILE A 64 14.02 50.16 51.77
CA ILE A 64 14.73 49.45 52.85
C ILE A 64 16.02 48.77 52.35
N PRO A 65 16.01 47.94 51.28
CA PRO A 65 17.25 47.41 50.71
C PRO A 65 18.18 48.49 50.16
N GLN A 66 17.62 49.60 49.63
CA GLN A 66 18.40 50.75 49.17
C GLN A 66 19.14 51.44 50.32
N TYR A 67 18.48 51.66 51.46
CA TYR A 67 19.08 52.21 52.67
C TYR A 67 20.20 51.31 53.17
N TYR A 68 19.96 50.00 53.23
CA TYR A 68 20.99 49.04 53.63
C TYR A 68 22.19 49.09 52.67
N TYR A 69 21.95 49.08 51.35
CA TYR A 69 23.00 49.18 50.34
C TYR A 69 23.80 50.49 50.48
N ASN A 70 23.13 51.62 50.73
CA ASN A 70 23.79 52.92 50.91
C ASN A 70 24.70 52.93 52.14
N LEU A 71 24.24 52.32 53.24
CA LEU A 71 24.94 52.25 54.53
C LEU A 71 26.09 51.23 54.54
N ARG A 72 25.89 50.05 53.97
CA ARG A 72 26.79 48.89 54.10
C ARG A 72 27.53 48.50 52.83
N LYS A 73 27.16 49.11 51.69
CA LYS A 73 27.71 48.85 50.34
C LYS A 73 27.42 47.43 49.85
N GLU A 74 27.88 47.16 48.62
CA GLU A 74 27.49 45.99 47.82
C GLU A 74 27.82 44.64 48.46
N LYS A 75 29.00 44.50 49.07
CA LYS A 75 29.42 43.23 49.68
C LYS A 75 28.43 42.78 50.75
N ASP A 76 28.22 43.61 51.76
CA ASP A 76 27.34 43.29 52.90
C ASP A 76 25.88 43.11 52.46
N TYR A 77 25.46 43.83 51.41
CA TYR A 77 24.14 43.67 50.80
C TYR A 77 23.95 42.27 50.21
N TYR A 78 24.92 41.80 49.42
CA TYR A 78 24.88 40.44 48.87
C TYR A 78 25.09 39.37 49.94
N ASP A 79 25.85 39.64 51.01
CA ASP A 79 26.00 38.70 52.12
C ASP A 79 24.64 38.41 52.77
N VAL A 80 23.77 39.41 52.97
CA VAL A 80 22.39 39.19 53.48
C VAL A 80 21.59 38.27 52.55
N ILE A 81 21.62 38.54 51.25
CA ILE A 81 20.87 37.75 50.25
C ILE A 81 21.41 36.32 50.19
N LEU A 82 22.72 36.17 49.99
CA LEU A 82 23.34 34.85 49.84
C LEU A 82 23.15 34.01 51.11
N ASN A 83 23.26 34.60 52.30
CA ASN A 83 23.00 33.88 53.55
C ASN A 83 21.54 33.41 53.65
N LYS A 84 20.58 34.23 53.22
CA LYS A 84 19.15 33.85 53.24
C LYS A 84 18.81 32.78 52.19
N PHE A 85 19.52 32.76 51.06
CA PHE A 85 19.30 31.80 49.97
C PHE A 85 20.23 30.56 50.06
N ASN A 86 21.19 30.52 50.98
CA ASN A 86 22.10 29.38 51.20
C ASN A 86 21.41 28.23 51.96
N ILE A 87 20.36 27.69 51.36
CA ILE A 87 19.61 26.53 51.86
C ILE A 87 19.62 25.40 50.83
N LYS A 88 19.60 24.16 51.30
CA LYS A 88 19.44 22.97 50.43
C LYS A 88 17.97 22.78 50.06
N ALA A 89 17.45 23.66 49.20
CA ALA A 89 16.09 23.57 48.69
C ALA A 89 16.03 22.60 47.49
N GLU A 90 14.95 21.82 47.41
CA GLU A 90 14.63 20.94 46.28
C GLU A 90 13.34 21.40 45.60
N PRO A 91 13.19 21.19 44.28
CA PRO A 91 11.93 21.49 43.61
C PRO A 91 10.78 20.70 44.23
N ASN A 92 9.66 21.39 44.49
CA ASN A 92 8.44 20.77 45.01
C ASN A 92 7.46 20.39 43.88
N GLU A 93 6.38 19.72 44.25
CA GLU A 93 5.36 19.16 43.36
C GLU A 93 4.69 20.21 42.47
N ILE A 94 4.62 21.48 42.90
CA ILE A 94 4.07 22.58 42.09
C ILE A 94 4.99 22.90 40.90
N HIS A 95 6.31 22.82 41.06
CA HIS A 95 7.26 22.99 39.95
C HIS A 95 7.05 21.91 38.90
N ASP A 96 6.87 20.66 39.36
CA ASP A 96 6.60 19.54 38.47
C ASP A 96 5.29 19.73 37.70
N LEU A 97 4.24 20.23 38.35
CA LEU A 97 2.95 20.49 37.71
C LEU A 97 2.99 21.66 36.73
N ILE A 98 3.71 22.74 37.04
CA ILE A 98 3.94 23.85 36.11
C ILE A 98 4.58 23.35 34.82
N ILE A 99 5.58 22.48 34.93
CA ILE A 99 6.22 21.87 33.76
C ILE A 99 5.25 20.95 33.01
N ASN A 100 4.40 20.21 33.73
CA ASN A 100 3.38 19.34 33.13
C ASN A 100 2.29 20.11 32.37
N LEU A 101 2.10 21.41 32.63
CA LEU A 101 1.27 22.27 31.78
C LEU A 101 1.88 22.50 30.39
N ASN A 102 3.10 22.01 30.13
CA ASN A 102 3.82 22.12 28.86
C ASN A 102 3.85 23.56 28.29
N PRO A 103 4.32 24.56 29.06
CA PRO A 103 4.41 25.93 28.57
C PRO A 103 5.38 26.05 27.38
N ALA A 104 5.11 27.04 26.53
CA ALA A 104 6.04 27.51 25.49
C ALA A 104 7.25 28.21 26.14
N HIS A 105 6.97 29.09 27.11
CA HIS A 105 7.99 29.75 27.93
C HIS A 105 7.55 29.85 29.38
N ILE A 106 8.52 29.86 30.29
CA ILE A 106 8.31 30.18 31.70
C ILE A 106 8.94 31.54 31.96
N ILE A 107 8.19 32.45 32.57
CA ILE A 107 8.72 33.73 33.05
C ILE A 107 8.72 33.68 34.57
N THR A 108 9.79 34.15 35.21
CA THR A 108 9.87 34.18 36.67
C THR A 108 10.55 35.43 37.18
N THR A 109 10.13 35.91 38.35
CA THR A 109 10.84 36.94 39.12
C THR A 109 11.72 36.34 40.21
N ASN A 110 11.77 35.00 40.31
CA ASN A 110 12.53 34.31 41.34
C ASN A 110 14.02 34.24 40.94
N TYR A 111 14.89 34.37 41.94
CA TYR A 111 16.34 34.30 41.72
C TYR A 111 16.90 32.87 41.84
N ASP A 112 16.16 31.96 42.47
CA ASP A 112 16.52 30.56 42.69
C ASP A 112 16.47 29.71 41.40
N ASP A 113 17.08 28.52 41.42
CA ASP A 113 17.24 27.63 40.27
C ASP A 113 16.24 26.44 40.24
N LEU A 114 15.14 26.50 41.01
CA LEU A 114 14.26 25.35 41.21
C LEU A 114 13.51 24.95 39.94
N ILE A 115 13.11 25.92 39.11
CA ILE A 115 12.42 25.65 37.85
C ILE A 115 13.38 24.97 36.86
N GLU A 116 14.62 25.44 36.79
CA GLU A 116 15.70 24.89 35.98
C GLU A 116 16.00 23.45 36.40
N ARG A 117 16.18 23.21 37.70
CA ARG A 117 16.43 21.86 38.23
C ARG A 117 15.24 20.92 38.01
N ALA A 118 14.01 21.42 38.12
CA ALA A 118 12.83 20.62 37.81
C ALA A 118 12.75 20.25 36.31
N CYS A 119 13.11 21.17 35.41
CA CYS A 119 13.21 20.88 33.97
C CYS A 119 14.31 19.85 33.67
N ASN A 120 15.50 20.04 34.24
CA ASN A 120 16.65 19.14 34.08
C ASN A 120 16.34 17.72 34.60
N LYS A 121 15.67 17.60 35.75
CA LYS A 121 15.25 16.32 36.33
C LYS A 121 14.29 15.55 35.41
N LYS A 122 13.51 16.27 34.58
CA LYS A 122 12.60 15.70 33.58
C LYS A 122 13.22 15.55 32.19
N GLY A 123 14.49 15.91 32.00
CA GLY A 123 15.17 15.85 30.70
C GLY A 123 14.61 16.82 29.66
N LEU A 124 14.08 17.97 30.09
CA LEU A 124 13.50 18.99 29.21
C LEU A 124 14.51 20.08 28.88
N PHE A 125 14.58 20.46 27.61
CA PHE A 125 15.48 21.49 27.10
C PHE A 125 14.84 22.88 27.21
N PHE A 126 15.10 23.58 28.33
CA PHE A 126 14.77 25.00 28.51
C PHE A 126 16.07 25.81 28.63
N ASP A 127 16.21 26.85 27.83
CA ASP A 127 17.32 27.78 27.98
C ASP A 127 17.02 28.80 29.09
N VAL A 128 18.01 29.09 29.92
CA VAL A 128 17.89 30.08 30.98
C VAL A 128 18.34 31.44 30.44
N VAL A 129 17.45 32.42 30.54
CA VAL A 129 17.70 33.80 30.11
C VAL A 129 17.57 34.69 31.34
N SER A 130 18.70 35.07 31.93
CA SER A 130 18.73 35.94 33.12
C SER A 130 19.37 37.29 32.90
N LYS A 131 20.00 37.52 31.74
CA LYS A 131 20.46 38.84 31.26
C LYS A 131 20.23 38.97 29.75
N ASP A 132 20.21 40.21 29.26
CA ASP A 132 19.96 40.52 27.85
C ASP A 132 20.93 39.80 26.89
N GLN A 133 22.18 39.56 27.32
CA GLN A 133 23.19 38.86 26.54
C GLN A 133 22.90 37.37 26.34
N ASP A 134 22.00 36.77 27.12
CA ASP A 134 21.66 35.35 27.00
C ASP A 134 20.68 35.09 25.85
N LEU A 135 19.82 36.07 25.52
CA LEU A 135 18.78 35.94 24.50
C LEU A 135 19.31 35.44 23.14
N PRO A 136 20.42 35.96 22.58
CA PRO A 136 20.95 35.49 21.29
C PRO A 136 21.54 34.08 21.32
N TYR A 137 21.90 33.56 22.51
CA TYR A 137 22.47 32.22 22.68
C TYR A 137 21.40 31.16 22.98
N SER A 138 20.15 31.56 23.16
CA SER A 138 19.05 30.61 23.32
C SER A 138 18.77 29.93 21.97
N VAL A 139 19.10 28.64 21.89
CA VAL A 139 18.94 27.79 20.69
C VAL A 139 17.67 26.95 20.76
N ASN A 140 17.12 26.75 21.95
CA ASN A 140 15.91 25.97 22.17
C ASN A 140 14.67 26.86 22.01
N ASN A 141 13.57 26.25 21.54
CA ASN A 141 12.29 26.95 21.37
C ASN A 141 11.59 27.28 22.70
N LYS A 142 12.15 26.87 23.85
CA LYS A 142 11.58 27.07 25.18
C LYS A 142 12.61 27.73 26.10
N MET A 143 12.14 28.74 26.85
CA MET A 143 13.01 29.56 27.70
C MET A 143 12.44 29.71 29.11
N ILE A 144 13.32 29.75 30.11
CA ILE A 144 13.07 30.23 31.47
C ILE A 144 13.63 31.65 31.53
N ILE A 145 12.74 32.63 31.45
CA ILE A 145 13.09 34.05 31.42
C ILE A 145 13.03 34.57 32.84
N LYS A 146 14.20 34.82 33.43
CA LYS A 146 14.34 35.42 34.75
C LYS A 146 14.26 36.93 34.62
N MET A 147 13.03 37.43 34.67
CA MET A 147 12.70 38.84 34.45
C MET A 147 13.47 39.76 35.39
N HIS A 148 13.74 39.33 36.62
CA HIS A 148 14.46 40.11 37.64
C HIS A 148 15.91 39.64 37.87
N GLY A 149 16.52 38.97 36.89
CA GLY A 149 17.89 38.48 36.99
C GLY A 149 18.03 37.26 37.90
N ASP A 150 19.29 36.90 38.20
CA ASP A 150 19.62 35.80 39.09
C ASP A 150 20.77 36.13 40.05
N LEU A 151 20.97 35.25 41.03
CA LEU A 151 22.04 35.41 42.02
C LEU A 151 23.44 35.18 41.43
N ASN A 152 23.56 34.35 40.39
CA ASN A 152 24.84 33.98 39.80
C ASN A 152 25.50 35.15 39.04
N ASN A 153 24.69 35.90 38.29
CA ASN A 153 25.11 37.07 37.53
C ASN A 153 25.11 38.36 38.37
N LYS A 154 24.61 38.32 39.62
CA LYS A 154 24.48 39.47 40.51
C LYS A 154 23.77 40.66 39.85
N ASN A 155 22.72 40.38 39.08
CA ASN A 155 21.93 41.38 38.37
C ASN A 155 20.48 41.43 38.89
N ILE A 156 20.27 41.06 40.16
CA ILE A 156 18.93 40.97 40.73
C ILE A 156 18.23 42.34 40.79
N VAL A 157 16.92 42.35 40.61
CA VAL A 157 16.08 43.55 40.80
C VAL A 157 15.42 43.49 42.18
N LEU A 158 15.92 44.27 43.14
CA LEU A 158 15.42 44.25 44.52
C LEU A 158 15.34 45.62 45.21
N LYS A 159 16.40 46.44 45.14
CA LYS A 159 16.40 47.80 45.71
C LYS A 159 15.77 48.81 44.76
N GLU A 160 15.37 49.98 45.28
CA GLU A 160 14.68 51.04 44.53
C GLU A 160 15.38 51.40 43.20
N ASP A 161 16.70 51.58 43.20
CA ASP A 161 17.46 51.91 41.99
C ASP A 161 17.33 50.84 40.88
N ASP A 162 17.20 49.56 41.24
CA ASP A 162 17.08 48.48 40.27
C ASP A 162 15.73 48.52 39.55
N TYR A 163 14.65 48.85 40.27
CA TYR A 163 13.32 49.02 39.67
C TYR A 163 13.26 50.25 38.77
N LEU A 164 13.85 51.37 39.19
CA LEU A 164 13.90 52.60 38.38
C LEU A 164 14.73 52.41 37.10
N SER A 165 15.79 51.62 37.16
CA SER A 165 16.66 51.33 36.02
C SER A 165 16.28 50.06 35.25
N TYR A 166 15.20 49.36 35.63
CA TYR A 166 14.81 48.07 35.07
C TYR A 166 14.71 48.08 33.54
N PHE A 167 13.93 49.01 32.97
CA PHE A 167 13.72 49.11 31.53
C PHE A 167 14.98 49.49 30.74
N LYS A 168 16.01 50.01 31.42
CA LYS A 168 17.32 50.30 30.85
C LYS A 168 18.27 49.09 30.94
N ASN A 169 18.25 48.36 32.06
CA ASN A 169 19.18 47.26 32.33
C ASN A 169 18.75 45.92 31.70
N PHE A 170 17.44 45.73 31.49
CA PHE A 170 16.83 44.52 30.92
C PHE A 170 16.08 44.85 29.63
N GLN A 171 16.67 45.67 28.76
CA GLN A 171 16.00 46.27 27.60
C GLN A 171 15.50 45.23 26.61
N LEU A 172 16.27 44.18 26.33
CA LEU A 172 15.88 43.11 25.42
C LEU A 172 14.88 42.16 26.07
N ILE A 173 15.13 41.75 27.32
CA ILE A 173 14.24 40.87 28.09
C ILE A 173 12.84 41.49 28.22
N GLN A 174 12.72 42.76 28.62
CA GLN A 174 11.41 43.40 28.78
C GLN A 174 10.65 43.54 27.43
N ASN A 175 11.36 43.80 26.32
CA ASN A 175 10.74 43.83 24.99
C ASN A 175 10.29 42.43 24.53
N TYR A 176 11.07 41.40 24.84
CA TYR A 176 10.70 40.02 24.53
C TYR A 176 9.48 39.57 25.34
N ILE A 177 9.42 39.88 26.63
CA ILE A 177 8.26 39.60 27.48
C ILE A 177 7.01 40.31 26.94
N LYS A 178 7.10 41.58 26.50
CA LYS A 178 5.99 42.29 25.83
C LYS A 178 5.49 41.55 24.59
N SER A 179 6.39 41.00 23.77
CA SER A 179 6.06 40.20 22.59
C SER A 179 5.37 38.87 22.95
N LEU A 180 5.82 38.22 24.03
CA LEU A 180 5.18 37.00 24.52
C LEU A 180 3.75 37.29 24.99
N ILE A 181 3.55 38.31 25.82
CA ILE A 181 2.23 38.69 26.34
C ILE A 181 1.28 39.13 25.22
N SER A 182 1.78 39.72 24.13
CA SER A 182 0.93 40.14 23.00
C SER A 182 0.44 38.97 22.14
N THR A 183 1.08 37.79 22.21
CA THR A 183 0.84 36.67 21.30
C THR A 183 0.47 35.35 22.00
N HIS A 184 0.50 35.29 23.33
CA HIS A 184 0.30 34.09 24.14
C HIS A 184 -0.75 34.29 25.23
N VAL A 185 -1.38 33.19 25.64
CA VAL A 185 -2.14 33.15 26.89
C VAL A 185 -1.16 33.07 28.05
N VAL A 186 -1.36 33.88 29.08
CA VAL A 186 -0.46 33.93 30.24
C VAL A 186 -1.16 33.40 31.48
N LEU A 187 -0.51 32.52 32.24
CA LEU A 187 -1.01 32.00 33.52
C LEU A 187 -0.04 32.34 34.66
N PHE A 188 -0.46 33.16 35.62
CA PHE A 188 0.30 33.49 36.81
C PHE A 188 0.06 32.51 37.96
N ILE A 189 1.13 32.02 38.58
CA ILE A 189 1.10 31.04 39.68
C ILE A 189 2.06 31.48 40.79
N GLY A 190 1.56 31.51 42.04
CA GLY A 190 2.36 31.89 43.21
C GLY A 190 2.95 33.29 43.12
N TYR A 191 2.31 34.16 42.35
CA TYR A 191 2.75 35.52 42.08
C TYR A 191 1.80 36.52 42.77
N SER A 192 2.27 37.71 43.11
CA SER A 192 1.40 38.81 43.56
C SER A 192 1.33 39.84 42.44
N VAL A 193 0.13 40.26 42.02
CA VAL A 193 -0.08 41.28 40.98
C VAL A 193 0.38 42.69 41.45
N SER A 194 1.21 42.80 42.48
CA SER A 194 1.68 44.06 43.07
C SER A 194 2.91 44.64 42.39
N ASP A 195 3.70 43.83 41.69
CA ASP A 195 4.95 44.21 41.02
C ASP A 195 4.76 45.30 39.95
N ILE A 196 5.56 46.36 40.03
CA ILE A 196 5.43 47.54 39.18
C ILE A 196 5.92 47.30 37.74
N ASN A 197 6.97 46.50 37.55
CA ASN A 197 7.53 46.23 36.22
C ASN A 197 6.56 45.38 35.40
N VAL A 198 5.98 44.35 36.03
CA VAL A 198 4.95 43.52 35.40
C VAL A 198 3.71 44.36 35.09
N LYS A 199 3.17 45.14 36.03
CA LYS A 199 2.02 46.03 35.77
C LYS A 199 2.23 46.93 34.55
N TYR A 200 3.41 47.55 34.45
CA TYR A 200 3.73 48.45 33.34
C TYR A 200 3.76 47.70 32.00
N ILE A 201 4.45 46.56 31.93
CA ILE A 201 4.52 45.73 30.72
C ILE A 201 3.12 45.33 30.25
N PHE A 202 2.26 44.86 31.16
CA PHE A 202 0.91 44.41 30.82
C PHE A 202 0.03 45.57 30.34
N GLN A 203 0.04 46.68 31.08
CA GLN A 203 -0.73 47.87 30.70
C GLN A 203 -0.30 48.37 29.31
N TRP A 204 1.01 48.41 29.06
CA TRP A 204 1.55 48.83 27.77
C TRP A 204 1.08 47.94 26.61
N VAL A 205 1.13 46.61 26.75
CA VAL A 205 0.66 45.70 25.69
C VAL A 205 -0.85 45.83 25.49
N LYS A 206 -1.60 45.93 26.58
CA LYS A 206 -3.06 46.08 26.53
C LYS A 206 -3.50 47.37 25.84
N ASP A 207 -2.84 48.49 26.11
CA ASP A 207 -3.17 49.77 25.50
C ASP A 207 -2.98 49.77 23.98
N ILE A 208 -2.03 48.96 23.48
CA ILE A 208 -1.78 48.75 22.06
C ILE A 208 -2.83 47.83 21.44
N LEU A 209 -3.06 46.65 22.02
CA LEU A 209 -3.93 45.62 21.43
C LEU A 209 -5.43 45.87 21.66
N LYS A 210 -5.80 46.61 22.70
CA LYS A 210 -7.18 46.92 23.08
C LYS A 210 -8.04 45.65 23.17
N ASN A 211 -8.96 45.45 22.21
CA ASN A 211 -9.90 44.33 22.19
C ASN A 211 -9.23 43.01 21.74
N ASP A 212 -8.08 43.08 21.06
CA ASP A 212 -7.33 41.91 20.58
C ASP A 212 -6.32 41.39 21.63
N PHE A 213 -6.33 41.96 22.83
CA PHE A 213 -5.45 41.57 23.93
C PHE A 213 -5.71 40.12 24.34
N GLN A 214 -4.64 39.32 24.39
CA GLN A 214 -4.74 37.90 24.73
C GLN A 214 -5.14 37.71 26.20
N GLN A 215 -5.80 36.57 26.49
CA GLN A 215 -6.31 36.29 27.81
C GLN A 215 -5.18 36.05 28.81
N VAL A 216 -5.26 36.72 29.96
CA VAL A 216 -4.33 36.57 31.08
C VAL A 216 -5.09 36.00 32.26
N TYR A 217 -4.53 34.98 32.90
CA TYR A 217 -5.12 34.29 34.03
C TYR A 217 -4.22 34.41 35.26
N PHE A 218 -4.83 34.69 36.40
CA PHE A 218 -4.14 34.76 37.68
C PHE A 218 -4.74 33.76 38.66
N LEU A 219 -3.94 32.82 39.16
CA LEU A 219 -4.38 31.83 40.12
C LEU A 219 -4.27 32.37 41.55
N GLU A 220 -5.42 32.64 42.17
CA GLU A 220 -5.54 33.02 43.58
C GLU A 220 -5.74 31.75 44.42
N GLY A 221 -4.70 31.37 45.17
CA GLY A 221 -4.62 30.09 45.88
C GLY A 221 -5.07 30.12 47.34
N ASP A 222 -5.42 31.27 47.90
CA ASP A 222 -5.91 31.34 49.28
C ASP A 222 -7.41 30.99 49.38
N ASP A 223 -7.70 29.78 49.85
CA ASP A 223 -9.08 29.29 50.05
C ASP A 223 -9.86 30.12 51.09
N ASN A 224 -9.18 30.90 51.93
CA ASN A 224 -9.81 31.78 52.93
C ASN A 224 -10.15 33.16 52.36
N LYS A 225 -9.57 33.54 51.20
CA LYS A 225 -9.90 34.80 50.54
C LYS A 225 -11.29 34.70 49.91
N LYS A 226 -12.24 35.45 50.49
CA LYS A 226 -13.61 35.56 49.97
C LYS A 226 -13.59 36.24 48.61
N PHE A 227 -14.36 35.69 47.66
CA PHE A 227 -14.58 36.34 46.38
C PHE A 227 -15.10 37.75 46.57
N ASN A 228 -14.42 38.73 45.97
CA ASN A 228 -14.81 40.12 45.95
C ASN A 228 -15.10 40.54 44.50
N GLN A 229 -16.38 40.84 44.22
CA GLN A 229 -16.81 41.20 42.87
C GLN A 229 -16.12 42.47 42.35
N LEU A 230 -15.91 43.47 43.21
CA LEU A 230 -15.25 44.72 42.81
C LEU A 230 -13.78 44.50 42.43
N GLU A 231 -13.08 43.66 43.21
CA GLU A 231 -11.70 43.26 42.90
C GLU A 231 -11.64 42.49 41.57
N PHE A 232 -12.54 41.51 41.38
CA PHE A 232 -12.61 40.72 40.17
C PHE A 232 -12.88 41.59 38.93
N GLU A 233 -13.86 42.49 38.98
CA GLU A 233 -14.17 43.41 37.88
C GLU A 233 -13.04 44.42 37.62
N TYR A 234 -12.35 44.90 38.67
CA TYR A 234 -11.19 45.78 38.53
C TYR A 234 -10.06 45.12 37.72
N TYR A 235 -9.70 43.88 38.03
CA TYR A 235 -8.66 43.15 37.30
C TYR A 235 -9.13 42.70 35.91
N ARG A 236 -10.39 42.29 35.78
CA ARG A 236 -10.96 41.91 34.47
C ARG A 236 -10.98 43.09 33.50
N ASN A 237 -11.33 44.28 33.97
CA ASN A 237 -11.24 45.52 33.18
C ASN A 237 -9.81 45.89 32.81
N ARG A 238 -8.79 45.32 33.49
CA ARG A 238 -7.37 45.41 33.14
C ARG A 238 -6.87 44.23 32.30
N GLY A 239 -7.77 43.38 31.81
CA GLY A 239 -7.44 42.21 30.98
C GLY A 239 -6.94 40.99 31.77
N ILE A 240 -7.08 40.99 33.09
CA ILE A 240 -6.62 39.92 33.99
C ILE A 240 -7.83 39.17 34.55
N ASN A 241 -7.93 37.89 34.24
CA ASN A 241 -8.97 36.98 34.71
C ASN A 241 -8.49 36.25 35.97
N ILE A 242 -9.09 36.51 37.13
CA ILE A 242 -8.69 35.83 38.38
C ILE A 242 -9.44 34.50 38.52
N LEU A 243 -8.68 33.44 38.78
CA LEU A 243 -9.14 32.10 39.08
C LEU A 243 -9.04 31.87 40.59
N TYR A 244 -10.16 32.00 41.31
CA TYR A 244 -10.24 31.82 42.76
C TYR A 244 -10.39 30.33 43.12
N THR A 245 -9.44 29.75 43.86
CA THR A 245 -9.57 28.37 44.36
C THR A 245 -10.71 28.23 45.39
N SER A 246 -11.01 29.29 46.14
CA SER A 246 -12.13 29.34 47.10
C SER A 246 -13.50 29.09 46.44
N GLU A 247 -13.66 29.48 45.17
CA GLU A 247 -14.88 29.31 44.37
C GLU A 247 -14.96 27.94 43.67
N CYS A 248 -13.94 27.09 43.80
CA CYS A 248 -13.88 25.78 43.16
C CYS A 248 -14.62 24.67 43.94
N LYS A 249 -15.13 24.95 45.15
CA LYS A 249 -15.81 23.95 46.01
C LYS A 249 -17.06 23.31 45.36
N GLY A 250 -17.70 24.00 44.42
CA GLY A 250 -18.85 23.49 43.64
C GLY A 250 -18.49 22.65 42.41
N ILE A 251 -17.19 22.35 42.21
CA ILE A 251 -16.67 21.50 41.14
C ILE A 251 -16.26 20.16 41.75
N ASP A 252 -16.91 19.07 41.34
CA ASP A 252 -16.74 17.74 41.94
C ASP A 252 -15.28 17.25 41.97
N TYR A 253 -14.47 17.69 41.01
CA TYR A 253 -13.04 17.39 40.96
C TYR A 253 -12.30 17.80 42.25
N PHE A 254 -12.64 18.95 42.83
CA PHE A 254 -11.95 19.48 44.01
C PHE A 254 -12.36 18.79 45.32
N ASN A 255 -13.36 17.91 45.29
CA ASN A 255 -13.78 17.09 46.42
C ASN A 255 -13.01 15.75 46.51
N LYS A 256 -12.14 15.45 45.53
CA LYS A 256 -11.28 14.25 45.55
C LYS A 256 -10.18 14.38 46.62
N SER A 257 -9.71 13.25 47.12
CA SER A 257 -8.51 13.20 47.97
C SER A 257 -7.24 13.37 47.13
N PHE A 258 -6.34 14.27 47.53
CA PHE A 258 -5.06 14.49 46.86
C PHE A 258 -3.92 14.11 47.81
N ASP A 259 -2.86 13.52 47.25
CA ASP A 259 -1.57 13.38 47.94
C ASP A 259 -0.80 14.68 47.75
N TYR A 260 -0.49 15.36 48.86
CA TYR A 260 0.19 16.65 48.87
C TYR A 260 1.70 16.52 49.02
N GLY A 261 2.24 15.29 49.09
CA GLY A 261 3.66 15.07 49.25
C GLY A 261 4.23 15.82 50.46
N LYS A 262 5.24 16.67 50.24
CA LYS A 262 5.87 17.49 51.29
C LYS A 262 5.26 18.89 51.45
N LEU A 263 4.13 19.19 50.81
CA LEU A 263 3.50 20.50 50.88
C LEU A 263 2.67 20.66 52.17
N ASP A 264 3.15 21.50 53.07
CA ASP A 264 2.47 21.72 54.37
C ASP A 264 1.47 22.89 54.35
N LYS A 265 1.68 23.91 53.52
CA LYS A 265 0.88 25.15 53.50
C LYS A 265 -0.42 25.00 52.72
N ASP A 266 -1.54 25.47 53.26
CA ASP A 266 -2.87 25.36 52.63
C ASP A 266 -2.93 26.02 51.23
N ILE A 267 -2.31 27.18 51.07
CA ILE A 267 -2.22 27.88 49.78
C ILE A 267 -1.52 26.99 48.73
N ALA A 268 -0.44 26.30 49.13
CA ALA A 268 0.29 25.40 48.23
C ALA A 268 -0.56 24.20 47.83
N LYS A 269 -1.31 23.63 48.78
CA LYS A 269 -2.27 22.55 48.55
C LYS A 269 -3.39 22.97 47.59
N SER A 270 -3.89 24.20 47.70
CA SER A 270 -4.90 24.77 46.79
C SER A 270 -4.38 24.99 45.38
N ILE A 271 -3.20 25.60 45.24
CA ILE A 271 -2.53 25.77 43.94
C ILE A 271 -2.32 24.41 43.29
N MET A 272 -1.79 23.43 44.05
CA MET A 272 -1.55 22.08 43.55
C MET A 272 -2.84 21.42 43.05
N ARG A 273 -3.94 21.49 43.81
CA ARG A 273 -5.26 20.97 43.37
C ARG A 273 -5.73 21.60 42.06
N PHE A 274 -5.57 22.92 41.92
CA PHE A 274 -5.99 23.61 40.71
C PHE A 274 -5.10 23.28 39.50
N LEU A 275 -3.79 23.15 39.70
CA LEU A 275 -2.90 22.71 38.63
C LEU A 275 -3.18 21.27 38.21
N TYR A 276 -3.45 20.38 39.17
CA TYR A 276 -3.97 19.05 38.87
C TYR A 276 -5.26 19.15 38.04
N TYR A 277 -6.21 20.01 38.42
CA TYR A 277 -7.43 20.24 37.64
C TYR A 277 -7.16 20.76 36.23
N LEU A 278 -6.17 21.64 36.02
CA LEU A 278 -5.79 22.12 34.69
C LEU A 278 -5.14 21.03 33.83
N THR A 279 -4.30 20.18 34.44
CA THR A 279 -3.70 19.02 33.76
C THR A 279 -4.66 17.84 33.61
N ASP A 280 -5.76 17.85 34.36
CA ASP A 280 -6.72 16.76 34.41
C ASP A 280 -7.53 16.70 33.13
N ASP A 281 -7.40 15.56 32.46
CA ASP A 281 -8.18 15.22 31.29
C ASP A 281 -9.43 14.42 31.61
N SER A 282 -9.83 14.26 32.88
CA SER A 282 -10.99 13.44 33.27
C SER A 282 -12.37 14.01 32.94
N SER A 283 -12.48 15.08 32.13
CA SER A 283 -13.78 15.52 31.60
C SER A 283 -14.47 14.36 30.90
N ASP A 284 -15.62 13.91 31.42
CA ASP A 284 -16.47 12.88 30.82
C ASP A 284 -17.19 13.36 29.54
N TYR A 285 -16.88 14.57 29.06
CA TYR A 285 -17.47 15.20 27.89
C TYR A 285 -16.41 15.57 26.84
N LEU A 286 -16.64 15.15 25.59
CA LEU A 286 -15.85 15.52 24.41
C LEU A 286 -16.77 16.30 23.46
N SER A 287 -16.55 17.61 23.32
CA SER A 287 -17.39 18.44 22.45
C SER A 287 -17.09 18.22 20.96
N ILE A 288 -18.07 18.56 20.12
CA ILE A 288 -17.95 18.55 18.65
C ILE A 288 -16.76 19.41 18.19
N ASP A 289 -16.53 20.57 18.79
CA ASP A 289 -15.40 21.45 18.44
C ASP A 289 -14.03 20.78 18.67
N VAL A 290 -13.86 20.12 19.81
CA VAL A 290 -12.60 19.44 20.16
C VAL A 290 -12.40 18.22 19.26
N ALA A 291 -13.46 17.43 19.03
CA ALA A 291 -13.41 16.29 18.12
C ALA A 291 -13.11 16.73 16.67
N TYR A 292 -13.68 17.84 16.22
CA TYR A 292 -13.40 18.43 14.92
C TYR A 292 -11.93 18.84 14.80
N GLU A 293 -11.38 19.56 15.77
CA GLU A 293 -9.98 19.97 15.77
C GLU A 293 -9.02 18.78 15.78
N LYS A 294 -9.41 17.69 16.45
CA LYS A 294 -8.68 16.41 16.45
C LYS A 294 -8.75 15.68 15.12
N LEU A 295 -9.87 15.73 14.39
CA LEU A 295 -10.09 14.95 13.15
C LEU A 295 -9.85 15.73 11.85
N LYS A 296 -9.82 17.07 11.87
CA LYS A 296 -9.78 17.91 10.66
C LYS A 296 -8.62 17.62 9.70
N HIS A 297 -7.49 17.17 10.25
CA HIS A 297 -6.31 16.82 9.46
C HIS A 297 -6.54 15.60 8.56
N LEU A 298 -7.47 14.70 8.91
CA LEU A 298 -7.80 13.51 8.12
C LEU A 298 -8.62 13.83 6.87
N ASN A 299 -9.07 15.08 6.70
CA ASN A 299 -9.86 15.50 5.56
C ASN A 299 -9.14 15.34 4.21
N ALA A 300 -7.80 15.32 4.18
CA ALA A 300 -7.07 15.09 2.93
C ALA A 300 -7.14 13.61 2.48
N LEU A 301 -7.56 12.70 3.36
CA LEU A 301 -7.72 11.28 3.08
C LEU A 301 -9.17 10.98 2.69
N ASN A 302 -9.34 10.22 1.61
CA ASN A 302 -10.64 9.69 1.17
C ASN A 302 -11.03 8.45 1.98
N VAL A 303 -10.05 7.64 2.39
CA VAL A 303 -10.24 6.50 3.29
C VAL A 303 -9.33 6.67 4.50
N VAL A 304 -9.89 6.50 5.68
CA VAL A 304 -9.22 6.66 6.98
C VAL A 304 -9.12 5.28 7.63
N ARG A 305 -8.03 4.96 8.33
CA ARG A 305 -7.97 3.69 9.07
C ARG A 305 -8.65 3.87 10.43
N ILE A 306 -9.28 2.82 10.94
CA ILE A 306 -9.85 2.86 12.31
C ILE A 306 -8.79 3.23 13.36
N ASP A 307 -7.53 2.83 13.15
CA ASP A 307 -6.41 3.22 14.01
C ASP A 307 -6.06 4.71 13.97
N ASP A 308 -6.37 5.41 12.88
CA ASP A 308 -6.20 6.86 12.78
C ASP A 308 -7.29 7.57 13.61
N ILE A 309 -8.53 7.10 13.55
CA ILE A 309 -9.62 7.55 14.44
C ILE A 309 -9.30 7.24 15.90
N ARG A 310 -8.78 6.02 16.16
CA ARG A 310 -8.38 5.55 17.49
C ARG A 310 -7.42 6.50 18.16
N ARG A 311 -6.38 6.92 17.42
CA ARG A 311 -5.34 7.82 17.92
C ARG A 311 -5.85 9.25 18.07
N ALA A 312 -6.63 9.74 17.11
CA ALA A 312 -7.15 11.10 17.18
C ALA A 312 -8.15 11.30 18.34
N LEU A 313 -9.06 10.34 18.54
CA LEU A 313 -10.11 10.41 19.58
C LEU A 313 -9.76 9.65 20.86
N ASP A 314 -8.57 9.08 20.95
CA ASP A 314 -8.08 8.32 22.10
C ASP A 314 -9.04 7.17 22.54
N LEU A 315 -9.46 6.31 21.59
CA LEU A 315 -10.47 5.27 21.86
C LEU A 315 -10.02 4.19 22.89
N GLN A 316 -8.72 4.12 23.25
CA GLN A 316 -8.12 3.11 24.14
C GLN A 316 -7.57 3.68 25.46
N ILE A 317 -8.15 4.75 26.01
CA ILE A 317 -7.71 5.27 27.31
C ILE A 317 -8.12 4.31 28.44
N PRO A 318 -7.18 3.88 29.31
CA PRO A 318 -7.53 3.17 30.53
C PRO A 318 -8.32 4.07 31.47
N TRP A 319 -9.47 3.61 31.96
CA TRP A 319 -10.24 4.28 33.01
C TRP A 319 -10.19 3.47 34.30
N ARG A 320 -10.36 4.14 35.45
CA ARG A 320 -10.25 3.49 36.77
C ARG A 320 -11.56 3.65 37.53
N ASP A 321 -12.05 2.57 38.13
CA ASP A 321 -13.16 2.61 39.08
C ASP A 321 -12.79 1.89 40.39
N LYS A 322 -13.75 1.74 41.31
CA LYS A 322 -13.55 1.07 42.61
C LYS A 322 -13.14 -0.41 42.48
N ARG A 323 -13.23 -1.01 41.29
CA ARG A 323 -12.94 -2.42 41.00
C ARG A 323 -11.61 -2.63 40.26
N GLY A 324 -10.95 -1.57 39.78
CA GLY A 324 -9.64 -1.67 39.14
C GLY A 324 -9.40 -0.70 37.99
N ILE A 325 -8.31 -0.93 37.25
CA ILE A 325 -8.01 -0.27 35.97
C ILE A 325 -8.68 -1.10 34.87
N HIS A 326 -9.57 -0.47 34.12
CA HIS A 326 -10.27 -1.05 32.97
C HIS A 326 -9.75 -0.37 31.71
N TYR A 327 -9.65 -1.12 30.61
CA TYR A 327 -9.25 -0.55 29.32
C TYR A 327 -10.51 -0.31 28.49
N SER A 328 -10.67 0.90 27.93
CA SER A 328 -11.69 1.10 26.89
C SER A 328 -11.30 0.27 25.68
N TYR A 329 -12.03 -0.82 25.48
CA TYR A 329 -11.98 -1.59 24.26
C TYR A 329 -12.90 -0.91 23.24
N TYR A 330 -12.51 -0.94 21.98
CA TYR A 330 -13.41 -0.67 20.87
C TYR A 330 -13.36 -1.90 19.97
N GLU A 331 -14.51 -2.25 19.41
CA GLU A 331 -14.63 -3.35 18.46
C GLU A 331 -15.27 -2.78 17.20
N LEU A 332 -14.65 -3.02 16.05
CA LEU A 332 -15.27 -2.73 14.75
C LEU A 332 -15.61 -4.06 14.11
N LYS A 333 -16.89 -4.41 14.10
CA LYS A 333 -17.40 -5.63 13.46
C LYS A 333 -18.53 -5.27 12.52
N ASN A 334 -18.49 -5.78 11.29
CA ASN A 334 -19.51 -5.51 10.27
C ASN A 334 -19.81 -4.01 10.08
N ARG A 335 -18.77 -3.16 10.11
CA ARG A 335 -18.86 -1.68 10.00
C ARG A 335 -19.57 -0.98 11.18
N ILE A 336 -19.85 -1.71 12.26
CA ILE A 336 -20.44 -1.19 13.49
C ILE A 336 -19.34 -1.03 14.54
N LEU A 337 -19.17 0.20 15.04
CA LEU A 337 -18.20 0.49 16.10
C LEU A 337 -18.87 0.38 17.48
N LYS A 338 -18.43 -0.58 18.29
CA LYS A 338 -18.84 -0.69 19.69
C LYS A 338 -17.93 0.15 20.58
N VAL A 339 -18.50 1.05 21.38
CA VAL A 339 -17.75 1.95 22.27
C VAL A 339 -18.20 1.85 23.73
N HIS A 340 -17.21 1.67 24.60
CA HIS A 340 -17.42 1.57 26.05
C HIS A 340 -17.06 2.86 26.80
N ASN A 341 -16.48 3.85 26.10
CA ASN A 341 -15.98 5.09 26.69
C ASN A 341 -17.11 6.14 26.85
N LYS A 342 -17.36 6.58 28.08
CA LYS A 342 -18.41 7.57 28.41
C LYS A 342 -18.28 8.90 27.65
N LYS A 343 -17.06 9.38 27.39
CA LYS A 343 -16.80 10.63 26.65
C LYS A 343 -17.19 10.55 25.19
N LEU A 344 -16.94 9.39 24.59
CA LEU A 344 -17.30 9.15 23.19
C LEU A 344 -18.81 8.98 23.05
N LYS A 345 -19.45 8.35 24.04
CA LYS A 345 -20.91 8.24 24.05
C LYS A 345 -21.59 9.61 24.08
N SER A 346 -21.09 10.56 24.88
CA SER A 346 -21.64 11.92 24.88
C SER A 346 -21.44 12.59 23.52
N LEU A 347 -20.23 12.56 22.95
CA LEU A 347 -19.98 13.06 21.60
C LEU A 347 -20.91 12.46 20.54
N PHE A 348 -21.06 11.13 20.52
CA PHE A 348 -21.86 10.46 19.49
C PHE A 348 -23.37 10.66 19.66
N LYS A 349 -23.84 10.88 20.89
CA LYS A 349 -25.21 11.34 21.16
C LYS A 349 -25.44 12.78 20.69
N ASP A 350 -24.51 13.69 20.94
CA ASP A 350 -24.62 15.06 20.43
C ASP A 350 -24.62 15.08 18.89
N LEU A 351 -23.87 14.15 18.26
CA LEU A 351 -23.88 13.98 16.81
C LEU A 351 -25.18 13.36 16.29
N SER A 352 -26.00 12.70 17.11
CA SER A 352 -27.25 12.08 16.64
C SER A 352 -28.43 13.05 16.60
N GLU A 353 -28.27 14.28 17.10
CA GLU A 353 -29.31 15.32 17.03
C GLU A 353 -29.69 15.71 15.59
N ASP A 354 -30.95 16.11 15.37
CA ASP A 354 -31.48 16.47 14.05
C ASP A 354 -30.83 17.74 13.46
N ARG A 355 -30.33 18.64 14.32
CA ARG A 355 -29.72 19.92 13.94
C ARG A 355 -28.25 19.98 14.34
N ILE A 356 -27.40 19.26 13.61
CA ILE A 356 -25.94 19.36 13.75
C ILE A 356 -25.35 20.45 12.86
N ASP A 357 -24.29 21.10 13.36
CA ASP A 357 -23.51 22.07 12.62
C ASP A 357 -22.61 21.40 11.55
N ASP A 358 -21.87 22.21 10.78
CA ASP A 358 -21.00 21.70 9.73
C ASP A 358 -19.82 20.89 10.28
N LYS A 359 -19.39 21.15 11.53
CA LYS A 359 -18.35 20.37 12.21
C LYS A 359 -18.86 18.97 12.56
N GLY A 360 -20.09 18.85 13.04
CA GLY A 360 -20.72 17.55 13.29
C GLY A 360 -20.87 16.72 12.01
N LYS A 361 -21.31 17.34 10.91
CA LYS A 361 -21.37 16.68 9.59
C LYS A 361 -20.00 16.22 9.13
N PHE A 362 -18.97 17.05 9.33
CA PHE A 362 -17.59 16.72 9.03
C PHE A 362 -17.12 15.48 9.80
N ILE A 363 -17.38 15.40 11.11
CA ILE A 363 -17.00 14.24 11.92
C ILE A 363 -17.69 12.97 11.43
N LYS A 364 -19.00 13.03 11.16
CA LYS A 364 -19.74 11.88 10.58
C LYS A 364 -19.11 11.40 9.27
N LYS A 365 -18.70 12.33 8.39
CA LYS A 365 -18.02 12.00 7.14
C LYS A 365 -16.69 11.29 7.38
N ILE A 366 -15.87 11.77 8.31
CA ILE A 366 -14.58 11.14 8.64
C ILE A 366 -14.78 9.73 9.24
N LEU A 367 -15.80 9.53 10.09
CA LEU A 367 -16.15 8.20 10.61
C LEU A 367 -16.62 7.26 9.50
N TYR A 368 -17.43 7.75 8.56
CA TYR A 368 -17.85 6.99 7.38
C TYR A 368 -16.65 6.59 6.50
N ASN A 369 -15.72 7.53 6.25
CA ASN A 369 -14.47 7.26 5.54
C ASN A 369 -13.57 6.25 6.27
N ALA A 370 -13.78 6.02 7.58
CA ALA A 370 -13.15 4.97 8.35
C ALA A 370 -13.89 3.63 8.34
N GLY A 371 -14.92 3.51 7.49
CA GLY A 371 -15.74 2.31 7.36
C GLY A 371 -16.85 2.17 8.40
N ILE A 372 -17.12 3.20 9.23
CA ILE A 372 -18.10 3.15 10.31
C ILE A 372 -19.47 3.65 9.81
N ILE A 373 -20.49 2.79 9.87
CA ILE A 373 -21.87 3.15 9.47
C ILE A 373 -22.81 3.28 10.67
N ALA A 374 -22.47 2.66 11.80
CA ALA A 374 -23.22 2.77 13.04
C ALA A 374 -22.30 2.67 14.25
N ILE A 375 -22.74 3.26 15.36
CA ILE A 375 -22.03 3.18 16.64
C ILE A 375 -22.99 2.63 17.69
N GLN A 376 -22.51 1.64 18.44
CA GLN A 376 -23.24 0.98 19.53
C GLN A 376 -22.56 1.21 20.88
N ASP A 377 -23.35 1.17 21.94
CA ASP A 377 -22.85 1.18 23.32
C ASP A 377 -22.59 -0.24 23.88
N GLU A 378 -22.26 -0.37 25.18
CA GLU A 378 -22.03 -1.68 25.80
C GLU A 378 -23.24 -2.62 25.79
N ASN A 379 -24.45 -2.08 25.72
CA ASN A 379 -25.70 -2.84 25.70
C ASN A 379 -26.16 -3.17 24.28
N GLU A 380 -25.32 -2.90 23.27
CA GLU A 380 -25.61 -3.09 21.84
C GLU A 380 -26.72 -2.16 21.30
N GLU A 381 -27.03 -1.10 22.04
CA GLU A 381 -27.97 -0.07 21.60
C GLU A 381 -27.26 0.86 20.60
N VAL A 382 -27.87 1.10 19.44
CA VAL A 382 -27.33 2.00 18.42
C VAL A 382 -27.52 3.46 18.85
N ILE A 383 -26.42 4.15 19.13
CA ILE A 383 -26.42 5.55 19.59
C ILE A 383 -26.21 6.56 18.45
N LEU A 384 -25.65 6.12 17.31
CA LEU A 384 -25.47 6.95 16.13
C LEU A 384 -25.56 6.10 14.86
N ASN A 385 -26.36 6.56 13.90
CA ASN A 385 -26.36 6.06 12.52
C ASN A 385 -25.66 7.06 11.59
N ILE A 386 -24.88 6.54 10.65
CA ILE A 386 -24.07 7.31 9.72
C ILE A 386 -24.40 6.85 8.30
N ASN A 387 -25.17 7.67 7.59
CA ASN A 387 -25.60 7.40 6.22
C ASN A 387 -24.91 8.37 5.26
N PHE A 388 -24.06 7.82 4.39
CA PHE A 388 -23.52 8.52 3.22
C PHE A 388 -23.64 7.59 2.02
N GLU A 389 -23.84 8.15 0.84
CA GLU A 389 -23.74 7.38 -0.39
C GLU A 389 -22.27 7.09 -0.70
N GLU A 390 -21.94 5.83 -0.96
CA GLU A 390 -20.60 5.44 -1.38
C GLU A 390 -20.34 5.90 -2.81
N HIS A 391 -19.45 6.89 -2.98
CA HIS A 391 -19.10 7.47 -4.27
C HIS A 391 -17.58 7.56 -4.45
N ASP A 392 -16.89 6.41 -4.59
CA ASP A 392 -15.55 6.39 -5.22
C ASP A 392 -15.62 5.65 -6.55
N LYS A 393 -16.10 6.35 -7.58
CA LYS A 393 -16.19 5.83 -8.95
C LYS A 393 -14.82 5.37 -9.46
N LEU A 394 -13.75 6.11 -9.10
CA LEU A 394 -12.40 5.79 -9.54
C LEU A 394 -11.90 4.45 -8.97
N LYS A 395 -12.15 4.19 -7.68
CA LYS A 395 -11.86 2.87 -7.07
C LYS A 395 -12.50 1.74 -7.88
N LYS A 396 -13.78 1.90 -8.25
CA LYS A 396 -14.50 0.90 -9.07
C LYS A 396 -13.83 0.71 -10.42
N ASP A 397 -13.53 1.80 -11.14
CA ASP A 397 -12.90 1.76 -12.47
C ASP A 397 -11.52 1.09 -12.42
N ILE A 398 -10.73 1.31 -11.36
CA ILE A 398 -9.43 0.66 -11.16
C ILE A 398 -9.58 -0.86 -10.96
N TYR A 399 -10.52 -1.31 -10.13
CA TYR A 399 -10.72 -2.74 -9.86
C TYR A 399 -11.12 -3.55 -11.09
N ILE A 400 -11.82 -2.94 -12.06
CA ILE A 400 -12.19 -3.58 -13.33
C ILE A 400 -11.26 -3.19 -14.49
N PHE A 401 -10.14 -2.51 -14.20
CA PHE A 401 -9.17 -2.02 -15.19
C PHE A 401 -9.80 -1.19 -16.31
N ASN A 402 -10.80 -0.37 -16.01
CA ASN A 402 -11.52 0.46 -16.98
C ASN A 402 -10.67 1.64 -17.49
N TYR A 403 -9.60 1.32 -18.22
CA TYR A 403 -8.66 2.30 -18.73
C TYR A 403 -9.30 3.31 -19.69
N LYS A 404 -10.43 2.94 -20.33
CA LYS A 404 -11.23 3.87 -21.14
C LYS A 404 -11.76 5.03 -20.31
N GLU A 405 -12.38 4.75 -19.16
CA GLU A 405 -12.86 5.80 -18.26
C GLU A 405 -11.69 6.55 -17.62
N LEU A 406 -10.60 5.87 -17.25
CA LEU A 406 -9.41 6.56 -16.75
C LEU A 406 -8.88 7.57 -17.79
N GLU A 407 -8.80 7.18 -19.06
CA GLU A 407 -8.36 8.04 -20.16
C GLU A 407 -9.33 9.20 -20.41
N ASN A 408 -10.65 8.92 -20.43
CA ASN A 408 -11.68 9.95 -20.58
C ASN A 408 -11.61 11.00 -19.46
N ASN A 409 -11.45 10.55 -18.22
CA ASN A 409 -11.32 11.40 -17.04
C ASN A 409 -9.94 12.08 -16.95
N SER A 410 -8.98 11.66 -17.78
CA SER A 410 -7.65 12.27 -17.91
C SER A 410 -7.57 13.33 -19.02
N LYS A 411 -8.65 13.59 -19.77
CA LYS A 411 -8.73 14.65 -20.80
C LYS A 411 -8.77 16.06 -20.20
N PHE A 412 -7.91 16.31 -19.22
CA PHE A 412 -7.74 17.61 -18.59
C PHE A 412 -6.74 18.44 -19.38
N ASN A 413 -7.11 19.69 -19.67
CA ASN A 413 -6.17 20.65 -20.19
C ASN A 413 -5.24 21.07 -19.04
N ILE A 414 -3.99 20.61 -19.09
CA ILE A 414 -2.91 20.93 -18.11
C ILE A 414 -2.64 22.42 -17.92
N TYR A 415 -3.32 23.32 -18.64
CA TYR A 415 -3.28 24.78 -18.49
C TYR A 415 -4.53 25.40 -17.82
N ARG A 416 -5.53 24.60 -17.41
CA ARG A 416 -6.68 25.11 -16.64
C ARG A 416 -6.27 25.51 -15.22
N ASP A 417 -7.08 26.38 -14.61
CA ASP A 417 -6.94 26.80 -13.21
C ASP A 417 -7.10 25.59 -12.26
N VAL A 418 -6.18 25.48 -11.31
CA VAL A 418 -6.12 24.42 -10.29
C VAL A 418 -6.91 24.81 -9.06
N ARG A 419 -7.08 26.12 -8.81
CA ARG A 419 -7.64 26.65 -7.57
C ARG A 419 -9.07 26.14 -7.35
N GLY A 420 -9.29 25.52 -6.19
CA GLY A 420 -10.59 24.95 -5.80
C GLY A 420 -10.92 23.60 -6.44
N LYS A 421 -10.00 23.00 -7.20
CA LYS A 421 -10.15 21.68 -7.84
C LYS A 421 -9.04 20.71 -7.47
N GLU A 422 -8.25 21.02 -6.44
CA GLU A 422 -7.03 20.28 -6.07
C GLU A 422 -7.29 18.78 -5.86
N LYS A 423 -8.39 18.42 -5.17
CA LYS A 423 -8.78 17.01 -4.95
C LYS A 423 -9.19 16.30 -6.24
N GLU A 424 -10.00 16.94 -7.08
CA GLU A 424 -10.40 16.38 -8.38
C GLU A 424 -9.18 16.19 -9.29
N LEU A 425 -8.23 17.13 -9.26
CA LEU A 425 -7.00 17.05 -10.04
C LEU A 425 -6.02 16.01 -9.51
N LEU A 426 -6.05 15.69 -8.21
CA LEU A 426 -5.32 14.56 -7.66
C LEU A 426 -5.88 13.23 -8.21
N ASP A 427 -7.20 13.11 -8.40
CA ASP A 427 -7.80 11.95 -9.10
C ASP A 427 -7.30 11.87 -10.56
N VAL A 428 -7.24 13.01 -11.27
CA VAL A 428 -6.69 13.07 -12.64
C VAL A 428 -5.21 12.66 -12.66
N ALA A 429 -4.40 13.15 -11.72
CA ALA A 429 -2.99 12.78 -11.63
C ALA A 429 -2.83 11.26 -11.39
N TYR A 430 -3.69 10.67 -10.56
CA TYR A 430 -3.70 9.23 -10.32
C TYR A 430 -4.16 8.43 -11.55
N ASN A 431 -5.13 8.93 -12.32
CA ASN A 431 -5.50 8.31 -13.60
C ASN A 431 -4.32 8.29 -14.57
N LEU A 432 -3.63 9.43 -14.73
CA LEU A 432 -2.43 9.54 -15.58
C LEU A 432 -1.32 8.59 -15.10
N TYR A 433 -1.15 8.43 -13.80
CA TYR A 433 -0.24 7.44 -13.23
C TYR A 433 -0.64 6.00 -13.60
N ASN A 434 -1.90 5.61 -13.45
CA ASN A 434 -2.35 4.26 -13.83
C ASN A 434 -2.34 4.01 -15.35
N LEU A 435 -2.27 5.07 -16.16
CA LEU A 435 -2.11 5.03 -17.62
C LEU A 435 -0.64 5.06 -18.07
N ASP A 436 0.33 5.03 -17.15
CA ASP A 436 1.77 5.18 -17.39
C ASP A 436 2.17 6.51 -18.07
N ARG A 437 1.31 7.54 -17.98
CA ARG A 437 1.58 8.92 -18.43
C ARG A 437 2.29 9.70 -17.33
N TYR A 438 3.46 9.20 -16.92
CA TYR A 438 4.18 9.63 -15.72
C TYR A 438 4.63 11.09 -15.76
N TYR A 439 5.09 11.59 -16.90
CA TYR A 439 5.50 12.99 -17.02
C TYR A 439 4.33 13.94 -16.75
N GLU A 440 3.18 13.69 -17.37
CA GLU A 440 1.98 14.53 -17.21
C GLU A 440 1.44 14.47 -15.78
N SER A 441 1.45 13.27 -15.18
CA SER A 441 1.09 13.09 -13.78
C SER A 441 2.02 13.88 -12.85
N TYR A 442 3.34 13.81 -13.06
CA TYR A 442 4.34 14.54 -12.28
C TYR A 442 4.16 16.06 -12.39
N MET A 443 3.92 16.58 -13.60
CA MET A 443 3.70 18.00 -13.83
C MET A 443 2.40 18.49 -13.19
N LEU A 444 1.33 17.68 -13.22
CA LEU A 444 0.07 18.02 -12.57
C LEU A 444 0.23 18.05 -11.04
N LEU A 445 0.93 17.08 -10.45
CA LEU A 445 1.23 17.07 -9.01
C LEU A 445 1.97 18.33 -8.58
N LYS A 446 2.96 18.79 -9.35
CA LYS A 446 3.67 20.06 -9.09
C LYS A 446 2.71 21.25 -9.01
N ARG A 447 1.78 21.37 -9.96
CA ARG A 447 0.78 22.46 -9.95
C ARG A 447 -0.22 22.33 -8.80
N ILE A 448 -0.61 21.10 -8.44
CA ILE A 448 -1.47 20.86 -7.27
C ILE A 448 -0.75 21.31 -6.00
N SER A 449 0.52 20.97 -5.84
CA SER A 449 1.35 21.41 -4.70
C SER A 449 1.41 22.94 -4.60
N GLU A 450 1.67 23.63 -5.71
CA GLU A 450 1.68 25.10 -5.78
C GLU A 450 0.32 25.71 -5.35
N SER A 451 -0.80 25.17 -5.82
CA SER A 451 -2.13 25.65 -5.39
C SER A 451 -2.41 25.32 -3.92
N CYS A 452 -2.02 24.13 -3.45
CA CYS A 452 -2.28 23.72 -2.07
C CYS A 452 -1.56 24.61 -1.07
N ILE A 453 -0.32 25.02 -1.34
CA ILE A 453 0.42 25.90 -0.44
C ILE A 453 -0.16 27.32 -0.43
N GLU A 454 -0.55 27.86 -1.60
CA GLU A 454 -1.24 29.17 -1.71
C GLU A 454 -2.56 29.20 -0.91
N ASN A 455 -3.31 28.10 -0.94
CA ASN A 455 -4.63 27.99 -0.31
C ASN A 455 -4.60 27.35 1.09
N LYS A 456 -3.41 27.16 1.69
CA LYS A 456 -3.23 26.59 3.04
C LYS A 456 -3.81 25.17 3.21
N MET A 457 -3.84 24.38 2.13
CA MET A 457 -4.27 22.98 2.11
C MET A 457 -3.09 22.05 2.44
N TYR A 458 -2.46 22.25 3.60
CA TYR A 458 -1.16 21.66 3.95
C TYR A 458 -1.11 20.13 3.89
N TYR A 459 -2.19 19.44 4.27
CA TYR A 459 -2.23 17.98 4.24
C TYR A 459 -2.36 17.42 2.82
N LEU A 460 -3.08 18.11 1.93
CA LEU A 460 -3.16 17.73 0.52
C LEU A 460 -1.86 18.08 -0.22
N TYR A 461 -1.21 19.18 0.17
CA TYR A 461 0.16 19.51 -0.25
C TYR A 461 1.12 18.36 0.10
N PHE A 462 1.08 17.85 1.33
CA PHE A 462 1.89 16.71 1.74
C PHE A 462 1.64 15.46 0.87
N ILE A 463 0.39 15.07 0.61
CA ILE A 463 0.07 13.92 -0.25
C ILE A 463 0.60 14.14 -1.68
N SER A 464 0.46 15.37 -2.20
CA SER A 464 0.90 15.73 -3.55
C SER A 464 2.42 15.67 -3.70
N GLU A 465 3.17 16.24 -2.73
CA GLU A 465 4.63 16.17 -2.71
C GLU A 465 5.14 14.75 -2.44
N PHE A 466 4.47 13.98 -1.57
CA PHE A 466 4.77 12.56 -1.36
C PHE A 466 4.68 11.79 -2.69
N ASN A 467 3.55 11.91 -3.41
CA ASN A 467 3.38 11.25 -4.70
C ASN A 467 4.38 11.73 -5.74
N ARG A 468 4.67 13.04 -5.77
CA ARG A 468 5.63 13.65 -6.71
C ARG A 468 7.04 13.12 -6.46
N TYR A 469 7.46 13.02 -5.21
CA TYR A 469 8.75 12.45 -4.83
C TYR A 469 8.88 11.01 -5.31
N TYR A 470 7.93 10.13 -4.97
CA TYR A 470 8.04 8.71 -5.32
C TYR A 470 7.89 8.44 -6.82
N LEU A 471 7.01 9.16 -7.51
CA LEU A 471 6.91 9.10 -8.97
C LEU A 471 8.21 9.58 -9.62
N GLY A 472 8.74 10.73 -9.18
CA GLY A 472 9.98 11.29 -9.69
C GLY A 472 11.18 10.35 -9.48
N MET A 473 11.31 9.74 -8.30
CA MET A 473 12.31 8.70 -8.05
C MET A 473 12.16 7.50 -9.00
N SER A 474 10.93 7.05 -9.25
CA SER A 474 10.66 5.95 -10.19
C SER A 474 11.04 6.32 -11.63
N ILE A 475 10.76 7.54 -12.08
CA ILE A 475 11.17 8.04 -13.40
C ILE A 475 12.69 8.06 -13.49
N SER A 476 13.35 8.61 -12.48
CA SER A 476 14.80 8.78 -12.51
C SER A 476 15.60 7.50 -12.43
N GLN A 477 15.11 6.48 -11.72
CA GLN A 477 15.82 5.20 -11.55
C GLN A 477 15.61 4.23 -12.71
N ASN A 478 14.61 4.43 -13.57
CA ASN A 478 14.18 3.44 -14.55
C ASN A 478 14.50 3.84 -16.00
N ILE A 479 15.80 3.88 -16.30
CA ILE A 479 16.35 4.33 -17.61
C ILE A 479 15.78 3.52 -18.79
N PHE A 480 15.52 2.23 -18.60
CA PHE A 480 15.06 1.34 -19.66
C PHE A 480 13.63 1.63 -20.16
N ASN A 481 12.78 2.25 -19.34
CA ASN A 481 11.40 2.54 -19.71
C ASN A 481 11.13 4.00 -20.11
N LEU A 482 12.14 4.89 -20.01
CA LEU A 482 11.98 6.32 -20.34
C LEU A 482 11.38 6.54 -21.73
N GLY A 483 11.91 5.86 -22.75
CA GLY A 483 11.40 5.98 -24.12
C GLY A 483 9.95 5.49 -24.27
N ARG A 484 9.52 4.51 -23.46
CA ARG A 484 8.13 4.02 -23.46
C ARG A 484 7.18 5.00 -22.77
N TRP A 485 7.67 5.74 -21.77
CA TRP A 485 6.91 6.80 -21.09
C TRP A 485 6.94 8.15 -21.84
N GLY A 486 7.61 8.22 -23.00
CA GLY A 486 7.77 9.47 -23.75
C GLY A 486 8.67 10.49 -23.04
N ILE A 487 9.54 10.03 -22.14
CA ILE A 487 10.46 10.87 -21.36
C ILE A 487 11.85 10.79 -21.99
N ASN A 488 12.45 11.95 -22.30
CA ASN A 488 13.83 12.03 -22.76
C ASN A 488 14.79 12.26 -21.57
N LEU A 489 16.10 12.12 -21.82
CA LEU A 489 17.13 12.26 -20.77
C LEU A 489 17.16 13.66 -20.13
N GLU A 490 16.86 14.71 -20.89
CA GLU A 490 16.83 16.09 -20.39
C GLU A 490 15.69 16.29 -19.37
N ILE A 491 14.48 15.81 -19.69
CA ILE A 491 13.33 15.84 -18.79
C ILE A 491 13.60 15.01 -17.53
N GLN A 492 14.22 13.83 -17.69
CA GLN A 492 14.61 12.99 -16.56
C GLN A 492 15.58 13.73 -15.62
N GLU A 493 16.60 14.41 -16.16
CA GLU A 493 17.56 15.18 -15.37
C GLU A 493 16.89 16.35 -14.63
N GLN A 494 15.94 17.05 -15.30
CA GLN A 494 15.14 18.10 -14.66
C GLN A 494 14.32 17.54 -13.49
N ILE A 495 13.60 16.43 -13.69
CA ILE A 495 12.82 15.78 -12.63
C ILE A 495 13.73 15.34 -11.48
N GLN A 496 14.88 14.71 -11.76
CA GLN A 496 15.83 14.32 -10.73
C GLN A 496 16.29 15.51 -9.88
N ASN A 497 16.62 16.63 -10.53
CA ASN A 497 17.05 17.85 -9.85
C ASN A 497 15.96 18.48 -8.98
N GLU A 498 14.70 18.37 -9.38
CA GLU A 498 13.57 18.80 -8.56
C GLU A 498 13.33 17.87 -7.38
N VAL A 499 13.29 16.55 -7.62
CA VAL A 499 13.05 15.52 -6.59
C VAL A 499 14.11 15.57 -5.49
N ASN A 500 15.37 15.79 -5.84
CA ASN A 500 16.47 15.95 -4.89
C ASN A 500 16.28 17.14 -3.92
N LYS A 501 15.41 18.11 -4.24
CA LYS A 501 15.10 19.26 -3.38
C LYS A 501 13.87 19.04 -2.50
N ILE A 502 13.09 17.98 -2.74
CA ILE A 502 11.90 17.67 -1.95
C ILE A 502 12.35 16.96 -0.67
N ASP A 503 12.24 17.64 0.47
CA ASP A 503 12.45 17.04 1.79
C ASP A 503 11.10 16.77 2.47
N LEU A 504 10.61 15.53 2.31
CA LEU A 504 9.35 15.09 2.89
C LEU A 504 9.35 15.09 4.43
N ASN A 505 10.52 14.94 5.08
CA ASN A 505 10.61 15.02 6.54
C ASN A 505 10.40 16.46 7.01
N ASN A 506 11.04 17.42 6.33
CA ASN A 506 10.85 18.83 6.66
C ASN A 506 9.40 19.28 6.40
N ILE A 507 8.81 18.89 5.27
CA ILE A 507 7.40 19.15 4.96
C ILE A 507 6.49 18.64 6.09
N TYR A 508 6.70 17.41 6.56
CA TYR A 508 5.94 16.85 7.69
C TYR A 508 6.13 17.65 8.99
N LEU A 509 7.35 18.11 9.29
CA LEU A 509 7.64 18.88 10.48
C LEU A 509 6.98 20.28 10.48
N GLU A 510 6.78 20.85 9.30
CA GLU A 510 6.15 22.16 9.10
C GLU A 510 4.61 22.13 9.01
N LEU A 511 4.00 20.94 8.92
CA LEU A 511 2.54 20.80 8.95
C LEU A 511 1.96 21.47 10.21
N PRO A 512 0.78 22.12 10.14
CA PRO A 512 0.14 22.68 11.33
C PRO A 512 -0.09 21.61 12.39
N LYS A 513 0.54 21.77 13.55
CA LYS A 513 0.43 20.86 14.71
C LYS A 513 -0.57 21.45 15.69
N SER A 514 -1.79 20.94 15.74
CA SER A 514 -2.70 21.17 16.89
C SER A 514 -2.43 20.20 18.04
N ASP A 515 -1.89 19.00 17.75
CA ASP A 515 -1.26 18.03 18.68
C ASP A 515 -0.44 17.02 17.84
N ILE A 516 0.72 16.54 18.33
CA ILE A 516 1.61 15.63 17.57
C ILE A 516 0.95 14.26 17.29
N GLY A 517 0.09 13.77 18.18
CA GLY A 517 -0.68 12.54 17.97
C GLY A 517 -1.67 12.63 16.80
N ASN A 518 -2.13 13.84 16.48
CA ASN A 518 -3.14 14.13 15.47
C ASN A 518 -2.55 14.28 14.05
N ILE A 519 -1.32 13.86 13.76
CA ILE A 519 -0.81 13.83 12.37
C ILE A 519 -0.03 12.55 12.07
N GLU A 520 -0.09 11.55 12.95
CA GLU A 520 0.74 10.35 12.86
C GLU A 520 0.40 9.49 11.63
N VAL A 521 -0.79 9.61 11.04
CA VAL A 521 -1.11 9.00 9.73
C VAL A 521 -0.16 9.46 8.63
N TYR A 522 0.19 10.75 8.59
CA TYR A 522 1.12 11.30 7.61
C TYR A 522 2.55 10.85 7.88
N ARG A 523 2.91 10.64 9.16
CA ARG A 523 4.17 10.01 9.52
C ARG A 523 4.22 8.55 9.09
N ASP A 524 3.14 7.80 9.27
CA ASP A 524 3.03 6.40 8.82
C ASP A 524 3.19 6.31 7.30
N ILE A 525 2.60 7.24 6.54
CA ILE A 525 2.75 7.37 5.08
C ILE A 525 4.20 7.71 4.74
N LEU A 526 4.75 8.78 5.31
CA LEU A 526 6.13 9.25 5.12
C LEU A 526 7.17 8.14 5.32
N THR A 527 7.03 7.40 6.41
CA THR A 527 7.99 6.36 6.82
C THR A 527 7.72 4.99 6.22
N PHE A 528 6.72 4.87 5.33
CA PHE A 528 6.26 3.60 4.76
C PHE A 528 5.84 2.55 5.80
N LYS A 529 5.63 2.97 7.05
CA LYS A 529 5.32 2.09 8.17
C LYS A 529 4.03 1.32 7.96
N PHE A 530 3.05 1.89 7.24
CA PHE A 530 1.81 1.19 6.92
C PHE A 530 2.04 0.00 5.97
N VAL A 531 2.99 0.10 5.03
CA VAL A 531 3.38 -1.00 4.15
C VAL A 531 4.18 -2.04 4.92
N HIS A 532 5.20 -1.62 5.69
CA HIS A 532 6.03 -2.55 6.46
C HIS A 532 5.24 -3.32 7.53
N ARG A 533 4.30 -2.66 8.22
CA ARG A 533 3.35 -3.32 9.12
C ARG A 533 2.56 -4.39 8.35
N LYS A 534 1.99 -4.03 7.19
CA LYS A 534 1.22 -4.97 6.37
C LYS A 534 2.03 -6.19 5.95
N THR A 535 3.28 -6.01 5.51
CA THR A 535 4.16 -7.12 5.17
C THR A 535 4.38 -8.05 6.38
N GLY A 536 4.59 -7.47 7.57
CA GLY A 536 4.68 -8.24 8.83
C GLY A 536 3.38 -8.96 9.18
N ASP A 537 2.23 -8.31 9.02
CA ASP A 537 0.90 -8.88 9.28
C ASP A 537 0.65 -10.09 8.39
N VAL A 538 0.93 -9.99 7.08
CA VAL A 538 0.77 -11.12 6.14
C VAL A 538 1.65 -12.32 6.53
N ILE A 539 2.90 -12.08 6.94
CA ILE A 539 3.80 -13.15 7.41
C ILE A 539 3.24 -13.79 8.70
N SER A 540 2.64 -12.98 9.59
CA SER A 540 2.01 -13.49 10.81
C SER A 540 0.79 -14.36 10.50
N PHE A 541 -0.05 -13.95 9.53
CA PHE A 541 -1.19 -14.73 9.06
C PHE A 541 -0.76 -16.01 8.36
N GLU A 542 0.34 -15.99 7.58
CA GLU A 542 0.88 -17.20 6.94
C GLU A 542 1.18 -18.29 7.97
N LYS A 543 1.75 -17.93 9.12
CA LYS A 543 2.00 -18.88 10.21
C LYS A 543 0.69 -19.44 10.77
N LYS A 544 -0.30 -18.57 11.05
CA LYS A 544 -1.60 -18.99 11.60
C LYS A 544 -2.38 -19.88 10.64
N ILE A 545 -2.41 -19.55 9.34
CA ILE A 545 -3.09 -20.36 8.31
C ILE A 545 -2.47 -21.76 8.22
N LYS A 546 -1.14 -21.87 8.35
CA LYS A 546 -0.45 -23.17 8.40
C LYS A 546 -0.79 -23.96 9.68
N GLU A 547 -0.94 -23.30 10.82
CA GLU A 547 -1.37 -23.92 12.09
C GLU A 547 -2.85 -24.37 12.03
N GLU A 548 -3.72 -23.57 11.40
CA GLU A 548 -5.14 -23.86 11.22
C GLU A 548 -5.40 -24.99 10.21
N LYS A 549 -4.40 -25.38 9.39
CA LYS A 549 -4.51 -26.41 8.36
C LYS A 549 -5.08 -27.73 8.88
N ASP A 550 -4.76 -28.14 10.11
CA ASP A 550 -5.23 -29.40 10.71
C ASP A 550 -6.25 -29.16 11.85
N THR A 551 -6.79 -27.95 11.96
CA THR A 551 -7.70 -27.55 13.05
C THR A 551 -9.17 -27.74 12.66
N ILE A 552 -9.91 -28.48 13.48
CA ILE A 552 -11.36 -28.64 13.37
C ILE A 552 -12.05 -27.56 14.21
N PHE A 553 -12.83 -26.68 13.56
CA PHE A 553 -13.60 -25.63 14.22
C PHE A 553 -15.01 -26.13 14.57
N TYR A 554 -15.40 -25.95 15.83
CA TYR A 554 -16.73 -26.26 16.34
C TYR A 554 -17.49 -24.96 16.63
N GLY A 555 -18.43 -24.59 15.76
CA GLY A 555 -19.10 -23.28 15.79
C GLY A 555 -18.25 -22.14 15.17
N GLY A 556 -18.84 -20.94 15.05
CA GLY A 556 -18.18 -19.76 14.45
C GLY A 556 -18.39 -19.60 12.94
N SER A 557 -18.26 -18.35 12.46
CA SER A 557 -18.38 -18.02 11.03
C SER A 557 -17.08 -18.32 10.29
N GLU A 558 -17.14 -18.54 8.97
CA GLU A 558 -15.89 -18.71 8.18
C GLU A 558 -15.00 -17.45 8.22
N GLU A 559 -15.64 -16.29 8.37
CA GLU A 559 -15.02 -14.96 8.51
C GLU A 559 -14.09 -14.85 9.72
N ASP A 560 -14.27 -15.73 10.72
CA ASP A 560 -13.44 -15.76 11.92
C ASP A 560 -12.08 -16.45 11.71
N SER A 561 -11.88 -17.18 10.61
CA SER A 561 -10.62 -17.87 10.31
C SER A 561 -9.51 -16.93 9.83
N SER A 562 -8.25 -17.37 9.95
CA SER A 562 -7.09 -16.53 9.59
C SER A 562 -7.04 -16.20 8.09
N VAL A 563 -7.52 -17.07 7.21
CA VAL A 563 -7.50 -16.84 5.76
C VAL A 563 -8.48 -15.73 5.34
N TYR A 564 -9.71 -15.73 5.87
CA TYR A 564 -10.70 -14.70 5.55
C TYR A 564 -10.34 -13.36 6.22
N LYS A 565 -9.78 -13.38 7.43
CA LYS A 565 -9.23 -12.18 8.07
C LYS A 565 -8.11 -11.55 7.25
N LEU A 566 -7.18 -12.36 6.72
CA LEU A 566 -6.12 -11.87 5.83
C LEU A 566 -6.70 -11.27 4.53
N LYS A 567 -7.72 -11.91 3.96
CA LYS A 567 -8.42 -11.42 2.75
C LYS A 567 -9.00 -10.03 2.94
N GLU A 568 -9.79 -9.83 3.99
CA GLU A 568 -10.35 -8.51 4.32
C GLU A 568 -9.23 -7.49 4.65
N ASP A 569 -8.24 -7.89 5.43
CA ASP A 569 -7.13 -7.02 5.84
C ASP A 569 -6.29 -6.49 4.65
N ILE A 570 -6.04 -7.32 3.63
CA ILE A 570 -5.35 -6.92 2.40
C ILE A 570 -6.25 -6.10 1.47
N LYS A 571 -7.55 -6.39 1.44
CA LYS A 571 -8.53 -5.57 0.72
C LYS A 571 -8.55 -4.15 1.27
N TYR A 572 -8.67 -3.97 2.59
CA TYR A 572 -8.60 -2.65 3.23
C TYR A 572 -7.25 -1.95 3.00
N PHE A 573 -6.14 -2.69 3.02
CA PHE A 573 -4.83 -2.14 2.68
C PHE A 573 -4.78 -1.59 1.25
N ASN A 574 -5.30 -2.35 0.28
CA ASN A 574 -5.37 -1.90 -1.10
C ASN A 574 -6.32 -0.69 -1.27
N GLU A 575 -7.48 -0.73 -0.63
CA GLU A 575 -8.43 0.37 -0.64
C GLU A 575 -7.82 1.65 -0.04
N PHE A 576 -7.03 1.55 1.02
CA PHE A 576 -6.31 2.69 1.59
C PHE A 576 -5.33 3.31 0.60
N ILE A 577 -4.60 2.49 -0.19
CA ILE A 577 -3.67 2.97 -1.21
C ILE A 577 -4.43 3.63 -2.37
N ILE A 578 -5.40 2.92 -2.94
CA ILE A 578 -6.15 3.35 -4.13
C ILE A 578 -6.98 4.59 -3.80
N SER A 579 -7.75 4.56 -2.72
CA SER A 579 -8.71 5.63 -2.39
C SER A 579 -8.00 6.93 -2.01
N ASN A 580 -6.85 6.84 -1.32
CA ASN A 580 -6.03 8.01 -0.97
C ASN A 580 -5.04 8.43 -2.07
N ARG A 581 -5.11 7.82 -3.25
CA ARG A 581 -4.29 8.15 -4.43
C ARG A 581 -2.79 8.09 -4.12
N LEU A 582 -2.33 7.08 -3.38
CA LEU A 582 -0.91 6.93 -3.03
C LEU A 582 -0.16 6.21 -4.16
N PHE A 583 0.92 6.81 -4.67
CA PHE A 583 1.65 6.32 -5.86
C PHE A 583 2.67 5.24 -5.47
N VAL A 584 2.21 4.22 -4.74
CA VAL A 584 3.08 3.22 -4.10
C VAL A 584 2.90 1.80 -4.66
N ASN A 585 2.03 1.60 -5.65
CA ASN A 585 1.70 0.27 -6.19
C ASN A 585 2.92 -0.45 -6.81
N ASN A 586 3.89 0.31 -7.31
CA ASN A 586 5.09 -0.25 -7.94
C ASN A 586 6.20 -0.65 -6.97
N TYR A 587 6.08 -0.35 -5.68
CA TYR A 587 7.09 -0.66 -4.66
C TYR A 587 7.17 -2.14 -4.37
N VAL A 588 8.39 -2.62 -4.11
CA VAL A 588 8.69 -4.05 -3.93
C VAL A 588 7.98 -4.61 -2.70
N GLU A 589 7.90 -3.86 -1.61
CA GLU A 589 7.25 -4.27 -0.36
C GLU A 589 5.73 -4.40 -0.52
N VAL A 590 5.12 -3.53 -1.33
CA VAL A 590 3.69 -3.61 -1.67
C VAL A 590 3.45 -4.88 -2.49
N LYS A 591 4.22 -5.08 -3.58
CA LYS A 591 4.14 -6.29 -4.42
C LYS A 591 4.37 -7.58 -3.62
N MET A 592 5.33 -7.57 -2.69
CA MET A 592 5.61 -8.71 -1.81
C MET A 592 4.44 -9.05 -0.89
N SER A 593 3.75 -8.02 -0.36
CA SER A 593 2.57 -8.22 0.48
C SER A 593 1.44 -8.89 -0.31
N PHE A 594 1.21 -8.49 -1.56
CA PHE A 594 0.23 -9.14 -2.46
C PHE A 594 0.67 -10.53 -2.92
N TYR A 595 1.95 -10.73 -3.23
CA TYR A 595 2.50 -12.06 -3.55
C TYR A 595 2.23 -13.04 -2.42
N LYS A 596 2.55 -12.64 -1.17
CA LYS A 596 2.31 -13.47 0.00
C LYS A 596 0.84 -13.69 0.30
N PHE A 597 0.01 -12.67 0.11
CA PHE A 597 -1.45 -12.83 0.18
C PHE A 597 -1.94 -13.91 -0.79
N ILE A 598 -1.58 -13.82 -2.07
CA ILE A 598 -1.99 -14.77 -3.12
C ILE A 598 -1.45 -16.18 -2.84
N GLU A 599 -0.19 -16.29 -2.40
CA GLU A 599 0.40 -17.57 -1.99
C GLU A 599 -0.44 -18.23 -0.89
N ASN A 600 -0.90 -17.47 0.10
CA ASN A 600 -1.75 -17.98 1.18
C ASN A 600 -3.16 -18.35 0.72
N MET A 601 -3.76 -17.58 -0.20
CA MET A 601 -5.07 -17.93 -0.79
C MET A 601 -4.99 -19.25 -1.56
N LEU A 602 -3.97 -19.40 -2.41
CA LEU A 602 -3.74 -20.62 -3.19
C LEU A 602 -3.37 -21.82 -2.31
N PHE A 603 -2.56 -21.61 -1.27
CA PHE A 603 -2.27 -22.65 -0.28
C PHE A 603 -3.56 -23.13 0.39
N SER A 604 -4.39 -22.22 0.90
CA SER A 604 -5.67 -22.57 1.55
C SER A 604 -6.61 -23.30 0.57
N TYR A 605 -6.68 -22.85 -0.68
CA TYR A 605 -7.47 -23.51 -1.73
C TYR A 605 -7.00 -24.94 -2.02
N SER A 606 -5.68 -25.17 -1.99
CA SER A 606 -5.07 -26.49 -2.27
C SER A 606 -5.20 -27.52 -1.14
N LEU A 607 -5.78 -27.15 0.01
CA LEU A 607 -5.89 -28.08 1.15
C LEU A 607 -6.89 -29.21 0.89
N GLU A 608 -6.42 -30.45 1.07
CA GLU A 608 -7.25 -31.66 1.09
C GLU A 608 -7.77 -31.93 2.51
N TYR A 609 -9.06 -32.23 2.66
CA TYR A 609 -9.65 -32.56 3.96
C TYR A 609 -9.31 -34.00 4.38
N LYS A 610 -9.03 -34.19 5.67
CA LYS A 610 -9.21 -35.49 6.34
C LYS A 610 -10.64 -35.55 6.89
N ASN A 611 -11.27 -36.74 6.88
CA ASN A 611 -12.68 -36.96 7.26
C ASN A 611 -13.14 -36.11 8.46
N THR A 612 -14.14 -35.26 8.22
CA THR A 612 -14.77 -34.38 9.23
C THR A 612 -16.01 -35.04 9.84
N GLU A 613 -15.84 -36.25 10.38
CA GLU A 613 -16.89 -36.97 11.12
C GLU A 613 -16.89 -36.65 12.63
N ASP A 614 -15.99 -35.78 13.08
CA ASP A 614 -15.82 -35.43 14.49
C ASP A 614 -16.93 -34.46 14.95
N GLU A 615 -17.68 -34.86 15.97
CA GLU A 615 -18.81 -34.12 16.56
C GLU A 615 -18.48 -33.75 18.01
N PHE A 616 -18.59 -32.45 18.34
CA PHE A 616 -18.42 -31.96 19.71
C PHE A 616 -19.72 -31.31 20.17
N TRP A 617 -20.35 -31.89 21.21
CA TRP A 617 -21.63 -31.42 21.76
C TRP A 617 -22.78 -31.33 20.72
N GLY A 618 -22.79 -32.25 19.74
CA GLY A 618 -23.80 -32.27 18.66
C GLY A 618 -23.58 -31.24 17.56
N ILE A 619 -22.49 -30.47 17.60
CA ILE A 619 -22.05 -29.58 16.51
C ILE A 619 -21.00 -30.32 15.69
N LYS A 620 -21.24 -30.46 14.39
CA LYS A 620 -20.27 -31.03 13.45
C LYS A 620 -19.08 -30.07 13.30
N GLY A 621 -17.89 -30.61 13.50
CA GLY A 621 -16.66 -29.89 13.25
C GLY A 621 -16.47 -29.60 11.77
N LYS A 622 -15.98 -28.40 11.44
CA LYS A 622 -15.57 -28.04 10.08
C LYS A 622 -14.11 -27.56 10.10
N MET A 623 -13.29 -28.10 9.22
CA MET A 623 -12.01 -27.48 8.89
C MET A 623 -12.29 -26.34 7.90
N ILE A 624 -11.64 -25.18 8.03
CA ILE A 624 -11.92 -24.01 7.18
C ILE A 624 -10.89 -23.93 6.05
N LYS A 625 -11.36 -23.92 4.79
CA LYS A 625 -10.53 -23.73 3.60
C LYS A 625 -11.27 -22.88 2.56
N LEU A 626 -10.53 -22.31 1.62
CA LEU A 626 -11.13 -21.67 0.45
C LEU A 626 -11.60 -22.73 -0.55
N ASN A 627 -12.90 -22.75 -0.85
CA ASN A 627 -13.47 -23.62 -1.90
C ASN A 627 -13.57 -22.91 -3.25
N LYS A 628 -13.65 -21.58 -3.22
CA LYS A 628 -13.72 -20.72 -4.40
C LYS A 628 -12.76 -19.55 -4.20
N ILE A 629 -12.27 -19.02 -5.31
CA ILE A 629 -11.42 -17.83 -5.34
C ILE A 629 -12.27 -16.64 -5.78
N ASP A 630 -12.12 -15.54 -5.07
CA ASP A 630 -12.89 -14.32 -5.32
C ASP A 630 -12.26 -13.42 -6.37
N TYR A 631 -13.01 -12.39 -6.78
CA TYR A 631 -12.54 -11.43 -7.77
C TYR A 631 -11.30 -10.67 -7.30
N PHE A 632 -11.23 -10.29 -6.02
CA PHE A 632 -10.12 -9.48 -5.52
C PHE A 632 -8.80 -10.24 -5.58
N THR A 633 -8.81 -11.56 -5.33
CA THR A 633 -7.64 -12.41 -5.53
C THR A 633 -7.20 -12.47 -7.00
N VAL A 634 -8.15 -12.60 -7.94
CA VAL A 634 -7.85 -12.58 -9.39
C VAL A 634 -7.30 -11.23 -9.83
N TYR A 635 -7.95 -10.13 -9.43
CA TYR A 635 -7.46 -8.76 -9.64
C TYR A 635 -6.03 -8.60 -9.13
N SER A 636 -5.76 -9.09 -7.92
CA SER A 636 -4.44 -8.99 -7.29
C SER A 636 -3.37 -9.77 -8.06
N MET A 637 -3.69 -10.97 -8.57
CA MET A 637 -2.78 -11.74 -9.43
C MET A 637 -2.42 -10.97 -10.70
N ILE A 638 -3.41 -10.37 -11.36
CA ILE A 638 -3.19 -9.62 -12.61
C ILE A 638 -2.37 -8.35 -12.35
N ASN A 639 -2.68 -7.63 -11.27
CA ASN A 639 -2.11 -6.31 -11.00
C ASN A 639 -0.70 -6.36 -10.37
N TYR A 640 -0.40 -7.33 -9.51
CA TYR A 640 0.82 -7.31 -8.68
C TYR A 640 1.85 -8.40 -8.98
N LEU A 641 1.45 -9.54 -9.54
CA LEU A 641 2.37 -10.66 -9.82
C LEU A 641 2.87 -10.62 -11.27
N SER A 642 4.02 -11.23 -11.56
CA SER A 642 4.38 -11.54 -12.94
C SER A 642 3.68 -12.82 -13.42
N ILE A 643 3.58 -13.01 -14.73
CA ILE A 643 3.04 -14.28 -15.28
C ILE A 643 3.85 -15.50 -14.84
N LYS A 644 5.16 -15.32 -14.61
CA LYS A 644 6.05 -16.36 -14.10
C LYS A 644 5.68 -16.75 -12.68
N ASP A 645 5.45 -15.77 -11.80
CA ASP A 645 5.05 -15.99 -10.41
C ASP A 645 3.73 -16.75 -10.32
N ILE A 646 2.74 -16.39 -11.14
CA ILE A 646 1.43 -17.08 -11.16
C ILE A 646 1.62 -18.54 -11.55
N LYS A 647 2.40 -18.81 -12.62
CA LYS A 647 2.68 -20.17 -13.09
C LYS A 647 3.44 -20.99 -12.03
N GLU A 648 4.43 -20.40 -11.37
CA GLU A 648 5.18 -21.05 -10.30
C GLU A 648 4.30 -21.39 -9.10
N LEU A 649 3.41 -20.47 -8.69
CA LEU A 649 2.47 -20.72 -7.60
C LEU A 649 1.43 -21.81 -7.94
N PHE A 650 0.88 -21.79 -9.15
CA PHE A 650 -0.06 -22.83 -9.60
C PHE A 650 0.62 -24.21 -9.60
N ASN A 651 1.85 -24.29 -10.10
CA ASN A 651 2.63 -25.54 -10.07
C ASN A 651 2.98 -25.96 -8.63
N LYS A 652 3.38 -25.02 -7.77
CA LYS A 652 3.75 -25.29 -6.37
C LYS A 652 2.61 -25.93 -5.58
N TYR A 653 1.37 -25.52 -5.86
CA TYR A 653 0.17 -26.00 -5.18
C TYR A 653 -0.67 -26.97 -6.02
N ASN A 654 -0.12 -27.51 -7.11
CA ASN A 654 -0.78 -28.47 -8.02
C ASN A 654 -2.19 -28.02 -8.49
N ILE A 655 -2.32 -26.75 -8.85
CA ILE A 655 -3.60 -26.16 -9.27
C ILE A 655 -3.82 -26.40 -10.76
N ASP A 656 -4.57 -27.45 -11.07
CA ASP A 656 -4.97 -27.75 -12.44
C ASP A 656 -6.15 -26.92 -12.94
N LYS A 657 -7.18 -26.79 -12.08
CA LYS A 657 -8.36 -25.96 -12.31
C LYS A 657 -8.75 -25.17 -11.06
N LEU A 658 -9.09 -23.90 -11.26
CA LEU A 658 -9.45 -22.94 -10.24
C LEU A 658 -10.96 -22.67 -10.28
N THR A 659 -11.63 -22.82 -9.14
CA THR A 659 -13.07 -22.52 -9.04
C THR A 659 -13.26 -21.09 -8.55
N LEU A 660 -14.08 -20.33 -9.26
CA LEU A 660 -14.34 -18.91 -8.97
C LEU A 660 -15.69 -18.70 -8.26
N GLU A 661 -15.78 -17.66 -7.44
CA GLU A 661 -17.04 -17.15 -6.90
C GLU A 661 -17.92 -16.58 -8.03
N GLU A 662 -19.26 -16.65 -7.90
CA GLU A 662 -20.19 -16.22 -8.97
C GLU A 662 -20.06 -14.72 -9.29
N ASP A 663 -19.91 -13.88 -8.26
CA ASP A 663 -19.70 -12.44 -8.42
C ASP A 663 -18.36 -12.12 -9.09
N ALA A 664 -17.37 -13.00 -8.95
CA ALA A 664 -16.10 -12.90 -9.65
C ALA A 664 -16.29 -13.16 -11.13
N ILE A 665 -17.03 -14.21 -11.49
CA ILE A 665 -17.32 -14.58 -12.88
C ILE A 665 -18.01 -13.43 -13.63
N ASP A 666 -18.98 -12.76 -13.01
CA ASP A 666 -19.66 -11.61 -13.61
C ASP A 666 -18.69 -10.45 -13.92
N LYS A 667 -17.81 -10.10 -12.98
CA LYS A 667 -16.82 -9.02 -13.16
C LYS A 667 -15.76 -9.34 -14.21
N LEU A 668 -15.51 -10.63 -14.52
CA LEU A 668 -14.55 -11.02 -15.56
C LEU A 668 -15.00 -10.59 -16.97
N LYS A 669 -16.30 -10.38 -17.21
CA LYS A 669 -16.80 -9.83 -18.49
C LYS A 669 -16.27 -8.42 -18.72
N ASP A 670 -16.46 -7.56 -17.74
CA ASP A 670 -16.01 -6.17 -17.77
C ASP A 670 -14.49 -6.11 -17.89
N LEU A 671 -13.79 -6.93 -17.09
CA LEU A 671 -12.34 -7.05 -17.12
C LEU A 671 -11.82 -7.42 -18.52
N ASN A 672 -12.40 -8.44 -19.15
CA ASN A 672 -12.02 -8.89 -20.49
C ASN A 672 -12.16 -7.78 -21.52
N TYR A 673 -13.34 -7.12 -21.56
CA TYR A 673 -13.58 -5.99 -22.45
C TYR A 673 -12.58 -4.85 -22.21
N ASN A 674 -12.34 -4.48 -20.95
CA ASN A 674 -11.49 -3.36 -20.60
C ASN A 674 -10.01 -3.61 -20.94
N LEU A 675 -9.50 -4.82 -20.70
CA LEU A 675 -8.12 -5.19 -21.06
C LEU A 675 -7.92 -5.20 -22.58
N VAL A 676 -8.88 -5.75 -23.34
CA VAL A 676 -8.84 -5.76 -24.81
C VAL A 676 -8.93 -4.34 -25.37
N TYR A 677 -9.83 -3.52 -24.83
CA TYR A 677 -9.96 -2.12 -25.21
C TYR A 677 -8.63 -1.39 -25.01
N ALA A 678 -8.00 -1.54 -23.84
CA ALA A 678 -6.73 -0.89 -23.54
C ALA A 678 -5.60 -1.38 -24.46
N LEU A 679 -5.52 -2.69 -24.71
CA LEU A 679 -4.54 -3.26 -25.63
C LEU A 679 -4.64 -2.66 -27.04
N ASN A 680 -5.85 -2.40 -27.52
CA ASN A 680 -6.10 -1.88 -28.86
C ASN A 680 -5.97 -0.35 -28.97
N ASN A 681 -6.33 0.38 -27.91
CA ASN A 681 -6.55 1.84 -28.01
C ASN A 681 -5.60 2.68 -27.16
N ILE A 682 -4.93 2.10 -26.15
CA ILE A 682 -4.14 2.87 -25.17
C ILE A 682 -2.68 2.38 -25.18
N SER A 683 -1.85 3.03 -26.00
CA SER A 683 -0.45 2.64 -26.19
C SER A 683 0.48 3.04 -25.03
N SER A 684 0.04 3.90 -24.11
CA SER A 684 0.89 4.40 -23.02
C SER A 684 1.16 3.36 -21.94
N ILE A 685 0.23 2.41 -21.73
CA ILE A 685 0.33 1.40 -20.66
C ILE A 685 1.38 0.36 -21.05
N VAL A 686 2.49 0.31 -20.33
CA VAL A 686 3.66 -0.50 -20.70
C VAL A 686 3.42 -1.99 -20.50
N ASP A 687 2.66 -2.37 -19.47
CA ASP A 687 2.45 -3.76 -19.05
C ASP A 687 1.12 -4.37 -19.53
N ILE A 688 0.37 -3.68 -20.40
CA ILE A 688 -0.99 -4.13 -20.80
C ILE A 688 -0.97 -5.53 -21.44
N LYS A 689 0.06 -5.83 -22.23
CA LYS A 689 0.25 -7.14 -22.86
C LYS A 689 0.42 -8.25 -21.82
N ASP A 690 1.19 -7.98 -20.76
CA ASP A 690 1.42 -8.91 -19.66
C ASP A 690 0.13 -9.12 -18.84
N LYS A 691 -0.64 -8.05 -18.57
CA LYS A 691 -1.97 -8.16 -17.92
C LYS A 691 -2.96 -9.01 -18.72
N VAL A 692 -3.01 -8.84 -20.04
CA VAL A 692 -3.83 -9.68 -20.94
C VAL A 692 -3.39 -11.15 -20.88
N CYS A 693 -2.07 -11.43 -20.92
CA CYS A 693 -1.54 -12.79 -20.79
C CYS A 693 -1.93 -13.44 -19.44
N LYS A 694 -1.80 -12.71 -18.32
CA LYS A 694 -2.20 -13.20 -16.98
C LYS A 694 -3.68 -13.50 -16.92
N PHE A 695 -4.52 -12.61 -17.44
CA PHE A 695 -5.95 -12.82 -17.51
C PHE A 695 -6.29 -14.10 -18.29
N ILE A 696 -5.78 -14.24 -19.52
CA ILE A 696 -6.04 -15.43 -20.35
C ILE A 696 -5.56 -16.70 -19.65
N TYR A 697 -4.38 -16.68 -19.04
CA TYR A 697 -3.84 -17.83 -18.30
C TYR A 697 -4.76 -18.25 -17.14
N ILE A 698 -5.18 -17.31 -16.28
CA ILE A 698 -6.06 -17.60 -15.14
C ILE A 698 -7.40 -18.17 -15.62
N ILE A 699 -8.02 -17.53 -16.61
CA ILE A 699 -9.30 -17.98 -17.16
C ILE A 699 -9.17 -19.35 -17.84
N SER A 700 -8.08 -19.60 -18.59
CA SER A 700 -7.83 -20.91 -19.22
C SER A 700 -7.77 -22.05 -18.22
N ARG A 701 -7.39 -21.73 -16.98
CA ARG A 701 -7.26 -22.64 -15.84
C ARG A 701 -8.42 -22.52 -14.85
N SER A 702 -9.53 -21.89 -15.21
CA SER A 702 -10.70 -21.76 -14.34
C SER A 702 -11.84 -22.69 -14.76
N THR A 703 -12.64 -23.14 -13.79
CA THR A 703 -13.97 -23.72 -14.05
C THR A 703 -14.94 -22.57 -14.29
N LEU A 704 -15.49 -22.52 -15.51
CA LEU A 704 -16.39 -21.46 -15.93
C LEU A 704 -17.81 -22.04 -15.99
N ASP A 705 -18.77 -21.39 -15.33
CA ASP A 705 -20.19 -21.64 -15.57
C ASP A 705 -20.56 -20.95 -16.88
N SER A 706 -20.96 -21.73 -17.89
CA SER A 706 -21.28 -21.23 -19.23
C SER A 706 -22.45 -20.25 -19.23
N ASN A 707 -23.32 -20.25 -18.21
CA ASN A 707 -24.40 -19.27 -18.09
C ASN A 707 -23.90 -17.90 -17.63
N LEU A 708 -22.79 -17.86 -16.88
CA LEU A 708 -22.24 -16.65 -16.28
C LEU A 708 -21.06 -16.09 -17.07
N PHE A 709 -20.14 -16.90 -17.59
CA PHE A 709 -19.04 -16.44 -18.45
C PHE A 709 -18.54 -17.58 -19.31
N ASP A 710 -18.51 -17.38 -20.63
CA ASP A 710 -17.97 -18.36 -21.58
C ASP A 710 -16.62 -17.88 -22.13
N PHE A 711 -15.68 -18.82 -22.24
CA PHE A 711 -14.40 -18.60 -22.89
C PHE A 711 -14.55 -18.17 -24.35
N SER A 712 -15.69 -18.47 -25.00
CA SER A 712 -16.02 -17.93 -26.33
C SER A 712 -15.96 -16.39 -26.39
N LEU A 713 -16.22 -15.69 -25.28
CA LEU A 713 -16.08 -14.23 -25.21
C LEU A 713 -14.62 -13.78 -25.32
N VAL A 714 -13.68 -14.51 -24.70
CA VAL A 714 -12.24 -14.27 -24.84
C VAL A 714 -11.81 -14.49 -26.29
N ILE A 715 -12.31 -15.55 -26.91
CA ILE A 715 -12.03 -15.86 -28.33
C ILE A 715 -12.60 -14.79 -29.25
N LYS A 716 -13.82 -14.32 -29.00
CA LYS A 716 -14.43 -13.23 -29.78
C LYS A 716 -13.55 -11.98 -29.78
N TYR A 717 -13.07 -11.52 -28.63
CA TYR A 717 -12.18 -10.36 -28.58
C TYR A 717 -10.82 -10.62 -29.20
N PHE A 718 -10.29 -11.84 -29.09
CA PHE A 718 -9.07 -12.21 -29.79
C PHE A 718 -9.25 -12.15 -31.32
N ILE A 719 -10.39 -12.59 -31.84
CA ILE A 719 -10.77 -12.43 -33.25
C ILE A 719 -10.86 -10.95 -33.62
N GLU A 720 -11.51 -10.12 -32.81
CA GLU A 720 -11.57 -8.68 -33.03
C GLU A 720 -10.16 -8.07 -33.15
N ILE A 721 -9.20 -8.50 -32.32
CA ILE A 721 -7.80 -8.05 -32.40
C ILE A 721 -7.13 -8.51 -33.70
N LEU A 722 -7.34 -9.77 -34.11
CA LEU A 722 -6.81 -10.31 -35.37
C LEU A 722 -7.29 -9.49 -36.58
N GLU A 723 -8.55 -9.06 -36.57
CA GLU A 723 -9.13 -8.28 -37.66
C GLU A 723 -8.76 -6.80 -37.61
N SER A 724 -8.73 -6.19 -36.42
CA SER A 724 -8.64 -4.73 -36.29
C SER A 724 -7.24 -4.20 -35.98
N ASN A 725 -6.40 -4.95 -35.24
CA ASN A 725 -5.09 -4.45 -34.81
C ASN A 725 -4.10 -5.59 -34.50
N ILE A 726 -3.81 -6.43 -35.50
CA ILE A 726 -2.99 -7.63 -35.31
C ILE A 726 -1.57 -7.38 -34.75
N ASN A 727 -1.04 -6.16 -34.91
CA ASN A 727 0.31 -5.79 -34.46
C ASN A 727 0.48 -5.74 -32.94
N VAL A 728 -0.62 -5.70 -32.16
CA VAL A 728 -0.55 -5.71 -30.70
C VAL A 728 -0.29 -7.11 -30.14
N LEU A 729 -0.56 -8.16 -30.93
CA LEU A 729 -0.37 -9.55 -30.52
C LEU A 729 1.11 -9.87 -30.30
N THR A 730 1.35 -10.73 -29.30
CA THR A 730 2.66 -11.31 -29.01
C THR A 730 2.56 -12.83 -29.02
N GLU A 731 3.71 -13.50 -29.14
CA GLU A 731 3.78 -14.95 -29.01
C GLU A 731 3.16 -15.44 -27.69
N ASP A 732 3.40 -14.72 -26.58
CA ASP A 732 2.83 -15.07 -25.28
C ASP A 732 1.30 -15.07 -25.28
N ILE A 733 0.67 -14.02 -25.85
CA ILE A 733 -0.80 -13.93 -25.94
C ILE A 733 -1.35 -15.11 -26.75
N ILE A 734 -0.76 -15.38 -27.91
CA ILE A 734 -1.22 -16.46 -28.81
C ILE A 734 -1.05 -17.83 -28.14
N ASN A 735 0.07 -18.04 -27.45
CA ASN A 735 0.34 -19.28 -26.73
C ASN A 735 -0.64 -19.50 -25.57
N GLU A 736 -1.00 -18.47 -24.81
CA GLU A 736 -2.00 -18.59 -23.74
C GLU A 736 -3.42 -18.79 -24.29
N ILE A 737 -3.79 -18.12 -25.41
CA ILE A 737 -5.04 -18.43 -26.13
C ILE A 737 -5.05 -19.89 -26.58
N SER A 738 -3.95 -20.39 -27.15
CA SER A 738 -3.88 -21.78 -27.59
C SER A 738 -4.08 -22.78 -26.46
N LYS A 739 -3.53 -22.52 -25.27
CA LYS A 739 -3.77 -23.36 -24.10
C LYS A 739 -5.22 -23.30 -23.66
N GLY A 740 -5.82 -22.10 -23.62
CA GLY A 740 -7.23 -21.90 -23.30
C GLY A 740 -8.18 -22.62 -24.26
N VAL A 741 -7.92 -22.57 -25.56
CA VAL A 741 -8.70 -23.32 -26.57
C VAL A 741 -8.65 -24.82 -26.29
N ILE A 742 -7.49 -25.35 -25.89
CA ILE A 742 -7.34 -26.77 -25.57
C ILE A 742 -8.08 -27.12 -24.27
N THR A 743 -7.87 -26.35 -23.19
CA THR A 743 -8.45 -26.64 -21.87
C THR A 743 -9.96 -26.43 -21.81
N GLN A 744 -10.49 -25.51 -22.62
CA GLN A 744 -11.92 -25.17 -22.71
C GLN A 744 -12.58 -25.73 -23.98
N SER A 745 -11.92 -26.67 -24.68
CA SER A 745 -12.36 -27.17 -25.99
C SER A 745 -13.80 -27.70 -25.99
N LYS A 746 -14.22 -28.42 -24.95
CA LYS A 746 -15.56 -29.01 -24.88
C LYS A 746 -16.68 -27.96 -25.01
N SER A 747 -16.64 -26.89 -24.23
CA SER A 747 -17.65 -25.82 -24.28
C SER A 747 -17.57 -25.01 -25.59
N LEU A 748 -16.36 -24.76 -26.08
CA LEU A 748 -16.16 -24.01 -27.33
C LEU A 748 -16.71 -24.73 -28.57
N LEU A 749 -16.61 -26.06 -28.61
CA LEU A 749 -17.14 -26.89 -29.70
C LEU A 749 -18.67 -26.85 -29.73
N GLU A 750 -19.33 -26.89 -28.56
CA GLU A 750 -20.80 -26.78 -28.45
C GLU A 750 -21.33 -25.44 -29.01
N ASN A 751 -20.54 -24.36 -28.90
CA ASN A 751 -20.91 -23.01 -29.33
C ASN A 751 -20.39 -22.64 -30.75
N ASN A 752 -19.90 -23.60 -31.54
CA ASN A 752 -19.35 -23.41 -32.90
C ASN A 752 -18.28 -22.31 -33.03
N THR A 753 -17.66 -21.90 -31.91
CA THR A 753 -16.74 -20.75 -31.86
C THR A 753 -15.38 -21.09 -32.48
N ILE A 754 -15.00 -22.37 -32.42
CA ILE A 754 -13.73 -22.86 -32.98
C ILE A 754 -13.68 -22.70 -34.50
N ASN A 755 -14.79 -22.87 -35.22
CA ASN A 755 -14.82 -22.69 -36.67
C ASN A 755 -14.56 -21.24 -37.07
N ILE A 756 -15.23 -20.30 -36.38
CA ILE A 756 -15.05 -18.87 -36.58
C ILE A 756 -13.60 -18.49 -36.31
N LEU A 757 -13.04 -18.92 -35.17
CA LEU A 757 -11.64 -18.69 -34.84
C LEU A 757 -10.69 -19.25 -35.91
N LEU A 758 -10.90 -20.50 -36.35
CA LEU A 758 -10.06 -21.13 -37.37
C LEU A 758 -10.05 -20.31 -38.67
N LYS A 759 -11.24 -19.90 -39.13
CA LYS A 759 -11.42 -19.07 -40.31
C LYS A 759 -10.64 -17.76 -40.21
N ASP A 760 -10.77 -17.06 -39.10
CA ASP A 760 -10.16 -15.73 -38.93
C ASP A 760 -8.65 -15.81 -38.71
N LEU A 761 -8.12 -16.91 -38.14
CA LEU A 761 -6.67 -17.17 -38.10
C LEU A 761 -6.07 -17.34 -39.51
N PHE A 762 -6.76 -18.05 -40.40
CA PHE A 762 -6.30 -18.21 -41.79
C PHE A 762 -6.34 -16.88 -42.55
N LYS A 763 -7.41 -16.10 -42.40
CA LYS A 763 -7.49 -14.74 -42.96
C LYS A 763 -6.38 -13.85 -42.42
N ALA A 764 -6.12 -13.89 -41.12
CA ALA A 764 -5.10 -13.08 -40.47
C ALA A 764 -3.74 -13.27 -41.13
N ILE A 765 -3.26 -14.52 -41.27
CA ILE A 765 -1.98 -14.79 -41.94
C ILE A 765 -1.99 -14.34 -43.41
N ARG A 766 -3.14 -14.48 -44.09
CA ARG A 766 -3.27 -14.19 -45.52
C ARG A 766 -3.20 -12.70 -45.82
N TYR A 767 -3.92 -11.88 -45.07
CA TYR A 767 -4.13 -10.46 -45.37
C TYR A 767 -3.22 -9.53 -44.54
N SER A 768 -2.49 -10.05 -43.55
CA SER A 768 -1.53 -9.24 -42.81
C SER A 768 -0.20 -9.11 -43.57
N GLU A 769 0.04 -7.95 -44.18
CA GLU A 769 1.28 -7.69 -44.92
C GLU A 769 2.55 -7.56 -44.03
N LYS A 770 2.39 -7.51 -42.69
CA LYS A 770 3.46 -7.09 -41.74
C LYS A 770 3.66 -8.00 -40.52
N LEU A 771 3.16 -9.23 -40.51
CA LEU A 771 3.42 -10.15 -39.39
C LEU A 771 4.88 -10.63 -39.36
N SER A 772 5.45 -10.71 -38.15
CA SER A 772 6.77 -11.33 -37.96
C SER A 772 6.68 -12.86 -38.12
N SER A 773 7.81 -13.50 -38.43
CA SER A 773 7.90 -14.96 -38.56
C SER A 773 7.48 -15.71 -37.29
N GLU A 774 7.75 -15.13 -36.11
CA GLU A 774 7.42 -15.71 -34.80
C GLU A 774 5.91 -15.69 -34.55
N ILE A 775 5.24 -14.59 -34.93
CA ILE A 775 3.78 -14.47 -34.80
C ILE A 775 3.10 -15.45 -35.76
N ILE A 776 3.52 -15.50 -37.03
CA ILE A 776 2.98 -16.46 -38.02
C ILE A 776 3.13 -17.89 -37.48
N SER A 777 4.32 -18.25 -36.98
CA SER A 777 4.58 -19.58 -36.42
C SER A 777 3.68 -19.92 -35.24
N SER A 778 3.39 -18.94 -34.38
CA SER A 778 2.49 -19.12 -33.23
C SER A 778 1.02 -19.26 -33.65
N ILE A 779 0.56 -18.49 -34.64
CA ILE A 779 -0.78 -18.64 -35.23
C ILE A 779 -0.93 -20.01 -35.91
N GLU A 780 0.05 -20.42 -36.70
CA GLU A 780 0.04 -21.72 -37.37
C GLU A 780 0.00 -22.89 -36.38
N ARG A 781 0.71 -22.77 -35.25
CA ARG A 781 0.66 -23.75 -34.15
C ARG A 781 -0.74 -23.82 -33.52
N LEU A 782 -1.38 -22.67 -33.31
CA LEU A 782 -2.77 -22.60 -32.85
C LEU A 782 -3.74 -23.26 -33.85
N ILE A 783 -3.58 -22.99 -35.15
CA ILE A 783 -4.35 -23.65 -36.22
C ILE A 783 -4.20 -25.17 -36.13
N LEU A 784 -2.97 -25.69 -36.01
CA LEU A 784 -2.73 -27.13 -35.91
C LEU A 784 -3.38 -27.75 -34.66
N ASN A 785 -3.37 -27.05 -33.53
CA ASN A 785 -4.04 -27.48 -32.31
C ASN A 785 -5.56 -27.51 -32.49
N ILE A 786 -6.13 -26.52 -33.16
CA ILE A 786 -7.57 -26.48 -33.49
C ILE A 786 -7.96 -27.65 -34.41
N ILE A 787 -7.21 -27.90 -35.49
CA ILE A 787 -7.47 -29.02 -36.40
C ILE A 787 -7.43 -30.35 -35.65
N TYR A 788 -6.46 -30.51 -34.74
CA TYR A 788 -6.37 -31.70 -33.90
C TYR A 788 -7.61 -31.89 -32.99
N LEU A 789 -8.11 -30.81 -32.39
CA LEU A 789 -9.32 -30.85 -31.55
C LEU A 789 -10.58 -31.19 -32.36
N ILE A 790 -10.73 -30.64 -33.57
CA ILE A 790 -11.85 -30.95 -34.46
C ILE A 790 -11.86 -32.44 -34.81
N ASN A 791 -10.70 -33.01 -35.13
CA ASN A 791 -10.59 -34.42 -35.51
C ASN A 791 -10.90 -35.40 -34.36
N ASN A 792 -10.50 -35.07 -33.13
CA ASN A 792 -10.68 -35.97 -32.00
C ASN A 792 -12.08 -35.96 -31.39
N ASN A 793 -12.86 -34.89 -31.58
CA ASN A 793 -14.15 -34.70 -30.90
C ASN A 793 -15.40 -34.99 -31.74
N GLY A 794 -15.25 -35.51 -32.97
CA GLY A 794 -16.37 -35.99 -33.78
C GLY A 794 -17.04 -34.90 -34.62
N SER A 795 -16.52 -34.73 -35.85
CA SER A 795 -17.07 -34.00 -37.01
C SER A 795 -17.93 -32.76 -36.73
N ILE A 796 -17.26 -31.62 -36.58
CA ILE A 796 -17.85 -30.33 -36.93
C ILE A 796 -17.73 -30.16 -38.46
N SER A 797 -18.82 -29.83 -39.14
CA SER A 797 -18.78 -29.48 -40.56
C SER A 797 -18.40 -28.02 -40.74
N LEU A 798 -17.32 -27.76 -41.48
CA LEU A 798 -17.03 -26.42 -41.98
C LEU A 798 -18.04 -26.06 -43.08
N SER A 799 -18.41 -24.78 -43.16
CA SER A 799 -19.15 -24.23 -44.29
C SER A 799 -18.25 -24.12 -45.52
N GLU A 800 -18.85 -24.10 -46.71
CA GLU A 800 -18.13 -23.96 -47.99
C GLU A 800 -17.20 -22.72 -48.00
N ALA A 801 -17.68 -21.60 -47.46
CA ALA A 801 -16.90 -20.36 -47.34
C ALA A 801 -15.69 -20.48 -46.37
N GLU A 802 -15.79 -21.31 -45.33
CA GLU A 802 -14.66 -21.58 -44.41
C GLU A 802 -13.62 -22.47 -45.07
N GLU A 803 -14.06 -23.51 -45.79
CA GLU A 803 -13.16 -24.38 -46.53
C GLU A 803 -12.41 -23.64 -47.65
N ASP A 804 -13.08 -22.73 -48.36
CA ASP A 804 -12.47 -21.93 -49.42
C ASP A 804 -11.30 -21.09 -48.92
N ILE A 805 -11.41 -20.50 -47.72
CA ILE A 805 -10.33 -19.72 -47.10
C ILE A 805 -9.10 -20.60 -46.81
N ILE A 806 -9.33 -21.83 -46.34
CA ILE A 806 -8.25 -22.81 -46.09
C ILE A 806 -7.57 -23.17 -47.42
N ILE A 807 -8.34 -23.47 -48.46
CA ILE A 807 -7.80 -23.77 -49.80
C ILE A 807 -7.08 -22.56 -50.40
N GLU A 808 -7.55 -21.34 -50.13
CA GLU A 808 -6.86 -20.12 -50.56
C GLU A 808 -5.50 -20.00 -49.87
N TYR A 809 -5.46 -20.17 -48.55
CA TYR A 809 -4.25 -20.14 -47.74
C TYR A 809 -3.20 -21.11 -48.27
N THR A 810 -3.60 -22.36 -48.52
CA THR A 810 -2.68 -23.38 -49.01
C THR A 810 -2.09 -23.00 -50.37
N LYS A 811 -2.83 -22.33 -51.24
CA LYS A 811 -2.33 -21.90 -52.56
C LYS A 811 -1.28 -20.79 -52.47
N THR A 812 -1.49 -19.77 -51.62
CA THR A 812 -0.63 -18.57 -51.61
C THR A 812 0.60 -18.63 -50.72
N ASN A 813 0.58 -19.48 -49.70
CA ASN A 813 1.68 -19.64 -48.75
C ASN A 813 2.61 -20.81 -49.08
N ASN A 814 2.54 -21.31 -50.33
CA ASN A 814 3.34 -22.43 -50.81
C ASN A 814 4.83 -22.30 -50.42
N ASN A 815 5.26 -23.11 -49.45
CA ASN A 815 6.63 -23.18 -48.93
C ASN A 815 7.16 -21.91 -48.23
N LYS A 816 6.30 -20.99 -47.79
CA LYS A 816 6.72 -19.74 -47.12
C LYS A 816 6.89 -19.87 -45.59
N SER A 817 6.27 -20.85 -44.95
CA SER A 817 6.29 -21.02 -43.49
C SER A 817 6.70 -22.42 -43.02
N PHE A 818 7.19 -22.51 -41.78
CA PHE A 818 7.67 -23.74 -41.16
C PHE A 818 6.56 -24.80 -41.00
N TYR A 819 5.35 -24.39 -40.60
CA TYR A 819 4.24 -25.32 -40.39
C TYR A 819 3.37 -25.54 -41.63
N TYR A 820 3.68 -24.87 -42.76
CA TYR A 820 2.88 -24.93 -43.99
C TYR A 820 2.55 -26.38 -44.42
N ASN A 821 3.56 -27.26 -44.51
CA ASN A 821 3.34 -28.65 -44.93
C ASN A 821 2.45 -29.42 -43.95
N GLN A 822 2.54 -29.13 -42.65
CA GLN A 822 1.69 -29.77 -41.65
C GLN A 822 0.25 -29.27 -41.76
N ILE A 823 0.04 -27.98 -41.97
CA ILE A 823 -1.29 -27.39 -42.16
C ILE A 823 -1.92 -27.91 -43.44
N LEU A 824 -1.19 -27.91 -44.57
CA LEU A 824 -1.66 -28.42 -45.85
C LEU A 824 -2.18 -29.86 -45.74
N VAL A 825 -1.40 -30.73 -45.11
CA VAL A 825 -1.74 -32.15 -44.94
C VAL A 825 -2.87 -32.32 -43.92
N LYS A 826 -2.75 -31.72 -42.73
CA LYS A 826 -3.76 -31.94 -41.67
C LYS A 826 -5.11 -31.33 -42.02
N SER A 827 -5.16 -30.25 -42.79
CA SER A 827 -6.43 -29.64 -43.24
C SER A 827 -7.26 -30.62 -44.08
N TYR A 828 -6.65 -31.60 -44.77
CA TYR A 828 -7.36 -32.63 -45.54
C TYR A 828 -8.47 -33.32 -44.73
N SER A 829 -8.22 -33.58 -43.45
CA SER A 829 -9.16 -34.29 -42.57
C SER A 829 -10.47 -33.54 -42.32
N ILE A 830 -10.45 -32.21 -42.33
CA ILE A 830 -11.58 -31.34 -41.98
C ILE A 830 -12.31 -30.73 -43.19
N LEU A 831 -11.87 -31.05 -44.41
CA LEU A 831 -12.46 -30.53 -45.65
C LEU A 831 -13.47 -31.50 -46.27
N SER A 832 -14.40 -30.98 -47.06
CA SER A 832 -15.31 -31.74 -47.93
C SER A 832 -14.56 -32.55 -49.00
N ASP A 833 -15.22 -33.57 -49.53
CA ASP A 833 -14.63 -34.45 -50.56
C ASP A 833 -14.22 -33.70 -51.83
N GLU A 834 -14.88 -32.60 -52.18
CA GLU A 834 -14.48 -31.76 -53.31
C GLU A 834 -13.15 -31.03 -53.01
N ASN A 835 -13.04 -30.39 -51.85
CA ASN A 835 -11.86 -29.63 -51.46
C ASN A 835 -10.67 -30.53 -51.10
N ARG A 836 -10.93 -31.74 -50.59
CA ARG A 836 -9.92 -32.82 -50.47
C ARG A 836 -9.24 -33.12 -51.80
N LYS A 837 -9.99 -33.24 -52.90
CA LYS A 837 -9.41 -33.45 -54.24
C LYS A 837 -8.51 -32.28 -54.68
N LYS A 838 -8.84 -31.05 -54.27
CA LYS A 838 -7.99 -29.87 -54.55
C LYS A 838 -6.66 -29.95 -53.80
N ILE A 839 -6.68 -30.37 -52.52
CA ILE A 839 -5.45 -30.61 -51.73
C ILE A 839 -4.60 -31.72 -52.34
N VAL A 840 -5.20 -32.86 -52.71
CA VAL A 840 -4.48 -33.98 -53.35
C VAL A 840 -3.74 -33.51 -54.60
N LYS A 841 -4.46 -32.84 -55.53
CA LYS A 841 -3.85 -32.29 -56.75
C LYS A 841 -2.74 -31.29 -56.44
N GLN A 842 -2.90 -30.47 -55.41
CA GLN A 842 -1.89 -29.49 -55.01
C GLN A 842 -0.63 -30.18 -54.48
N VAL A 843 -0.77 -31.18 -53.61
CA VAL A 843 0.35 -31.99 -53.09
C VAL A 843 1.09 -32.70 -54.22
N GLU A 844 0.36 -33.38 -55.12
CA GLU A 844 0.96 -34.05 -56.28
C GLU A 844 1.71 -33.06 -57.17
N SER A 845 1.10 -31.91 -57.48
CA SER A 845 1.75 -30.85 -58.28
C SER A 845 3.05 -30.35 -57.64
N ILE A 846 3.09 -30.13 -56.33
CA ILE A 846 4.30 -29.68 -55.62
C ILE A 846 5.41 -30.75 -55.69
N LEU A 847 5.06 -32.02 -55.46
CA LEU A 847 6.03 -33.12 -55.44
C LEU A 847 6.52 -33.52 -56.85
N GLU A 848 5.67 -33.41 -57.87
CA GLU A 848 6.00 -33.77 -59.24
C GLU A 848 6.77 -32.65 -59.97
N SER A 849 6.42 -31.38 -59.73
CA SER A 849 7.01 -30.22 -60.43
C SER A 849 8.50 -30.01 -60.18
N LYS A 850 9.03 -30.44 -59.02
CA LYS A 850 10.46 -30.34 -58.71
C LYS A 850 11.24 -31.57 -59.15
N SER A 851 12.32 -31.33 -59.90
CA SER A 851 13.26 -32.37 -60.34
C SER A 851 14.16 -32.89 -59.21
N LYS A 852 14.44 -32.07 -58.18
CA LYS A 852 15.20 -32.43 -56.99
C LYS A 852 14.41 -32.10 -55.73
N PHE A 853 14.34 -33.05 -54.79
CA PHE A 853 13.72 -32.83 -53.49
C PHE A 853 14.63 -32.01 -52.57
N SER A 854 14.01 -31.20 -51.72
CA SER A 854 14.62 -30.65 -50.50
C SER A 854 13.93 -31.25 -49.26
N TYR A 855 14.36 -30.82 -48.07
CA TYR A 855 13.71 -31.21 -46.81
C TYR A 855 12.20 -30.94 -46.81
N ASN A 856 11.74 -29.84 -47.39
CA ASN A 856 10.32 -29.51 -47.41
C ASN A 856 9.51 -30.48 -48.28
N GLU A 857 10.01 -30.85 -49.46
CA GLU A 857 9.32 -31.84 -50.31
C GLU A 857 9.37 -33.24 -49.70
N PHE A 858 10.50 -33.63 -49.08
CA PHE A 858 10.59 -34.87 -48.32
C PHE A 858 9.57 -34.92 -47.18
N LEU A 859 9.48 -33.85 -46.38
CA LEU A 859 8.53 -33.74 -45.27
C LEU A 859 7.09 -33.79 -45.79
N LEU A 860 6.79 -33.09 -46.89
CA LEU A 860 5.46 -33.09 -47.51
C LEU A 860 5.08 -34.49 -48.01
N TYR A 861 5.96 -35.19 -48.73
CA TYR A 861 5.74 -36.57 -49.16
C TYR A 861 5.49 -37.47 -47.95
N LYS A 862 6.37 -37.42 -46.95
CA LYS A 862 6.29 -38.24 -45.74
C LYS A 862 4.93 -38.07 -45.06
N LEU A 863 4.52 -36.82 -44.82
CA LEU A 863 3.25 -36.51 -44.18
C LEU A 863 2.06 -36.94 -45.05
N SER A 864 2.08 -36.64 -46.35
CA SER A 864 0.95 -36.92 -47.25
C SER A 864 0.70 -38.42 -47.43
N VAL A 865 1.76 -39.23 -47.51
CA VAL A 865 1.64 -40.69 -47.59
C VAL A 865 1.23 -41.28 -46.24
N TYR A 866 1.76 -40.74 -45.14
CA TYR A 866 1.42 -41.19 -43.79
C TYR A 866 -0.07 -41.00 -43.48
N TYR A 867 -0.64 -39.84 -43.81
CA TYR A 867 -2.06 -39.54 -43.65
C TYR A 867 -2.93 -40.01 -44.83
N GLU A 868 -2.39 -40.81 -45.74
CA GLU A 868 -3.11 -41.42 -46.88
C GLU A 868 -3.78 -40.41 -47.82
N ILE A 869 -3.21 -39.22 -47.94
CA ILE A 869 -3.65 -38.18 -48.88
C ILE A 869 -3.24 -38.57 -50.31
N ILE A 870 -2.03 -39.12 -50.45
CA ILE A 870 -1.53 -39.68 -51.71
C ILE A 870 -1.01 -41.09 -51.47
N ASN A 871 -1.03 -41.90 -52.53
CA ASN A 871 -0.35 -43.19 -52.53
C ASN A 871 1.15 -43.02 -52.71
N SER A 872 1.93 -43.97 -52.19
CA SER A 872 3.35 -44.08 -52.47
C SER A 872 3.60 -44.21 -53.98
N LYS A 873 4.66 -43.57 -54.50
CA LYS A 873 5.04 -43.65 -55.92
C LYS A 873 6.56 -43.87 -56.05
N VAL A 874 6.96 -44.84 -56.87
CA VAL A 874 8.36 -45.28 -57.01
C VAL A 874 9.28 -44.17 -57.53
N ASP A 875 8.77 -43.29 -58.39
CA ASP A 875 9.50 -42.15 -58.94
C ASP A 875 9.75 -41.06 -57.88
N LEU A 876 8.79 -40.78 -57.00
CA LEU A 876 8.97 -39.87 -55.87
C LEU A 876 9.92 -40.45 -54.81
N GLU A 877 9.84 -41.75 -54.53
CA GLU A 877 10.81 -42.46 -53.68
C GLU A 877 12.24 -42.33 -54.23
N GLN A 878 12.42 -42.42 -55.55
CA GLN A 878 13.73 -42.20 -56.16
C GLN A 878 14.24 -40.77 -55.93
N LYS A 879 13.37 -39.75 -55.97
CA LYS A 879 13.76 -38.37 -55.65
C LYS A 879 14.19 -38.22 -54.18
N ILE A 880 13.58 -38.96 -53.26
CA ILE A 880 13.96 -39.00 -51.84
C ILE A 880 15.35 -39.61 -51.67
N VAL A 881 15.60 -40.76 -52.30
CA VAL A 881 16.92 -41.42 -52.28
C VAL A 881 17.99 -40.47 -52.80
N ASN A 882 17.76 -39.84 -53.95
CA ASN A 882 18.69 -38.88 -54.54
C ASN A 882 18.98 -37.69 -53.62
N PHE A 883 17.96 -37.20 -52.88
CA PHE A 883 18.13 -36.11 -51.93
C PHE A 883 18.94 -36.52 -50.69
N ILE A 884 18.64 -37.69 -50.10
CA ILE A 884 19.37 -38.21 -48.93
C ILE A 884 20.84 -38.48 -49.29
N ASP A 885 21.10 -39.09 -50.45
CA ASP A 885 22.46 -39.34 -50.93
C ASP A 885 23.24 -38.03 -51.09
N LEU A 886 22.63 -37.04 -51.75
CA LEU A 886 23.24 -35.72 -51.93
C LEU A 886 23.57 -35.06 -50.59
N GLU A 887 22.67 -35.14 -49.60
CA GLU A 887 22.88 -34.58 -48.26
C GLU A 887 23.96 -35.30 -47.45
N ILE A 888 24.13 -36.61 -47.66
CA ILE A 888 25.24 -37.40 -47.09
C ILE A 888 26.56 -36.97 -47.73
N ASP A 889 26.60 -36.88 -49.06
CA ASP A 889 27.80 -36.52 -49.81
C ASP A 889 28.28 -35.11 -49.47
N ILE A 890 27.36 -34.13 -49.44
CA ILE A 890 27.66 -32.75 -49.07
C ILE A 890 28.25 -32.68 -47.66
N ARG A 891 27.63 -33.34 -46.67
CA ARG A 891 28.14 -33.33 -45.29
C ARG A 891 29.47 -34.07 -45.15
N ALA A 892 29.68 -35.15 -45.90
CA ALA A 892 30.94 -35.86 -45.94
C ALA A 892 32.06 -34.99 -46.53
N GLU A 893 31.76 -34.21 -47.57
CA GLU A 893 32.69 -33.25 -48.16
C GLU A 893 33.00 -32.08 -47.21
N GLU A 894 31.99 -31.50 -46.55
CA GLU A 894 32.17 -30.46 -45.54
C GLU A 894 33.06 -30.91 -44.38
N LYS A 895 32.83 -32.14 -43.89
CA LYS A 895 33.67 -32.76 -42.86
C LYS A 895 35.12 -32.95 -43.32
N ARG A 896 35.34 -33.34 -44.58
CA ARG A 896 36.70 -33.43 -45.17
C ARG A 896 37.37 -32.06 -45.30
N GLN A 897 36.60 -31.01 -45.57
CA GLN A 897 37.08 -29.63 -45.70
C GLN A 897 37.18 -28.88 -44.36
N GLY A 898 36.81 -29.51 -43.23
CA GLY A 898 36.80 -28.87 -41.91
C GLY A 898 35.78 -27.72 -41.79
N ARG A 899 34.74 -27.71 -42.62
CA ARG A 899 33.68 -26.69 -42.61
C ARG A 899 32.44 -27.24 -41.93
N PHE A 900 31.75 -26.40 -41.16
CA PHE A 900 30.46 -26.74 -40.57
C PHE A 900 29.41 -25.71 -41.01
N VAL A 901 28.41 -26.16 -41.76
CA VAL A 901 27.26 -25.33 -42.15
C VAL A 901 26.07 -25.74 -41.28
N GLY A 902 25.61 -24.82 -40.44
CA GLY A 902 24.41 -25.03 -39.63
C GLY A 902 23.17 -25.23 -40.52
N ARG A 903 22.58 -26.41 -40.47
CA ARG A 903 21.35 -26.76 -41.20
C ARG A 903 20.18 -26.96 -40.23
N ARG A 904 18.96 -26.85 -40.75
CA ARG A 904 17.69 -27.03 -39.99
C ARG A 904 17.38 -28.50 -39.64
N TYR A 905 18.18 -29.45 -40.11
CA TYR A 905 18.00 -30.88 -39.93
C TYR A 905 19.35 -31.60 -40.07
N GLU A 906 19.42 -32.80 -39.51
CA GLU A 906 20.51 -33.75 -39.71
C GLU A 906 20.11 -34.87 -40.67
N VAL A 907 21.10 -35.59 -41.21
CA VAL A 907 20.81 -36.80 -42.02
C VAL A 907 20.03 -37.82 -41.20
N SER A 908 20.29 -37.91 -39.89
CA SER A 908 19.54 -38.76 -38.98
C SER A 908 18.04 -38.44 -38.97
N ASP A 909 17.63 -37.18 -39.10
CA ASP A 909 16.21 -36.80 -39.17
C ASP A 909 15.55 -37.27 -40.46
N LEU A 910 16.28 -37.23 -41.58
CA LEU A 910 15.83 -37.75 -42.87
C LEU A 910 15.65 -39.27 -42.79
N LEU A 911 16.66 -39.97 -42.26
CA LEU A 911 16.63 -41.42 -42.08
C LEU A 911 15.54 -41.85 -41.09
N ARG A 912 15.29 -41.08 -40.03
CA ARG A 912 14.15 -41.30 -39.13
C ARG A 912 12.81 -41.15 -39.87
N GLY A 913 12.72 -40.20 -40.81
CA GLY A 913 11.55 -40.07 -41.68
C GLY A 913 11.33 -41.28 -42.60
N VAL A 914 12.41 -41.82 -43.19
CA VAL A 914 12.38 -43.05 -43.98
C VAL A 914 11.98 -44.24 -43.12
N PHE A 915 12.56 -44.35 -41.93
CA PHE A 915 12.23 -45.37 -40.93
C PHE A 915 10.74 -45.35 -40.60
N HIS A 916 10.14 -44.18 -40.37
CA HIS A 916 8.68 -44.08 -40.18
C HIS A 916 7.91 -44.62 -41.39
N LEU A 917 8.27 -44.22 -42.62
CA LEU A 917 7.60 -44.74 -43.82
C LEU A 917 7.72 -46.26 -43.97
N LEU A 918 8.87 -46.84 -43.59
CA LEU A 918 9.08 -48.29 -43.58
C LEU A 918 8.20 -49.00 -42.54
N ILE A 919 8.07 -48.47 -41.32
CA ILE A 919 7.25 -49.09 -40.27
C ILE A 919 5.77 -49.16 -40.67
N TYR A 920 5.28 -48.15 -41.37
CA TYR A 920 3.88 -48.07 -41.79
C TYR A 920 3.62 -48.73 -43.15
N ASP A 921 4.57 -49.53 -43.67
CA ASP A 921 4.49 -50.21 -44.97
C ASP A 921 4.17 -49.24 -46.13
N LYS A 922 4.74 -48.02 -46.07
CA LYS A 922 4.50 -46.92 -47.02
C LYS A 922 5.63 -46.74 -48.05
N ILE A 923 6.60 -47.65 -48.12
CA ILE A 923 7.66 -47.66 -49.15
C ILE A 923 7.40 -48.82 -50.11
N LEU A 924 7.37 -48.53 -51.42
CA LEU A 924 7.15 -49.53 -52.47
C LEU A 924 8.44 -50.25 -52.85
N ASP A 925 9.54 -49.51 -53.03
CA ASP A 925 10.82 -50.07 -53.47
C ASP A 925 11.83 -50.12 -52.31
N ILE A 926 11.63 -51.11 -51.44
CA ILE A 926 12.42 -51.31 -50.21
C ILE A 926 13.92 -51.51 -50.53
N GLU A 927 14.25 -52.14 -51.66
CA GLU A 927 15.65 -52.43 -52.05
C GLU A 927 16.50 -51.16 -52.11
N LYS A 928 15.94 -50.04 -52.59
CA LYS A 928 16.65 -48.76 -52.72
C LYS A 928 17.09 -48.16 -51.39
N PHE A 929 16.39 -48.48 -50.30
CA PHE A 929 16.67 -47.94 -48.97
C PHE A 929 17.59 -48.84 -48.12
N LYS A 930 17.90 -50.07 -48.58
CA LYS A 930 18.78 -51.02 -47.84
C LYS A 930 20.14 -50.46 -47.51
N LYS A 931 20.74 -49.69 -48.43
CA LYS A 931 22.05 -49.05 -48.22
C LYS A 931 22.10 -48.11 -47.01
N TYR A 932 20.96 -47.57 -46.57
CA TYR A 932 20.91 -46.72 -45.38
C TYR A 932 20.93 -47.50 -44.07
N GLY A 933 20.75 -48.84 -44.11
CA GLY A 933 20.92 -49.70 -42.94
C GLY A 933 22.36 -49.70 -42.41
N ASP A 934 23.36 -49.39 -43.23
CA ASP A 934 24.75 -49.24 -42.78
C ASP A 934 25.01 -47.90 -42.06
N ILE A 935 24.07 -46.96 -42.17
CA ILE A 935 24.15 -45.61 -41.60
C ILE A 935 23.20 -45.45 -40.39
N ASN A 936 22.05 -46.13 -40.41
CA ASN A 936 21.05 -46.08 -39.33
C ASN A 936 20.58 -47.50 -38.96
N GLU A 937 20.86 -47.90 -37.74
CA GLU A 937 20.57 -49.26 -37.24
C GLU A 937 19.07 -49.56 -37.10
N GLN A 938 18.21 -48.55 -36.90
CA GLN A 938 16.75 -48.73 -36.84
C GLN A 938 16.20 -49.12 -38.22
N ILE A 939 16.70 -48.49 -39.30
CA ILE A 939 16.40 -48.90 -40.66
C ILE A 939 16.91 -50.32 -40.91
N LYS A 940 18.16 -50.61 -40.51
CA LYS A 940 18.76 -51.95 -40.64
C LYS A 940 17.89 -53.01 -39.98
N PHE A 941 17.40 -52.73 -38.78
CA PHE A 941 16.54 -53.59 -37.98
C PHE A 941 15.24 -53.92 -38.72
N ILE A 942 14.51 -52.93 -39.25
CA ILE A 942 13.27 -53.16 -39.99
C ILE A 942 13.53 -53.94 -41.28
N LEU A 943 14.56 -53.57 -42.04
CA LEU A 943 14.88 -54.18 -43.33
C LEU A 943 15.40 -55.62 -43.22
N HIS A 944 15.98 -56.01 -42.08
CA HIS A 944 16.42 -57.38 -41.78
C HIS A 944 15.38 -58.17 -40.99
N GLY A 945 14.09 -57.87 -41.15
CA GLY A 945 13.01 -58.64 -40.56
C GLY A 945 12.93 -58.53 -39.03
N MET A 946 13.35 -57.39 -38.46
CA MET A 946 13.39 -57.14 -37.01
C MET A 946 14.28 -58.13 -36.25
N ASN A 947 15.49 -58.35 -36.76
CA ASN A 947 16.48 -59.23 -36.15
C ASN A 947 16.89 -58.74 -34.73
N ILE A 948 16.76 -59.62 -33.74
CA ILE A 948 17.04 -59.34 -32.33
C ILE A 948 18.50 -58.96 -32.02
N GLU A 949 19.45 -59.43 -32.83
CA GLU A 949 20.87 -59.11 -32.64
C GLU A 949 21.14 -57.61 -32.83
N ILE A 950 20.39 -56.97 -33.73
CA ILE A 950 20.48 -55.54 -34.05
C ILE A 950 19.62 -54.69 -33.09
N PHE A 951 18.59 -55.28 -32.48
CA PHE A 951 17.62 -54.55 -31.65
C PHE A 951 18.25 -53.89 -30.41
N ASN A 952 18.05 -52.57 -30.25
CA ASN A 952 18.34 -51.82 -29.03
C ASN A 952 17.04 -51.44 -28.29
N PRO A 953 16.87 -51.83 -27.00
CA PRO A 953 15.71 -51.46 -26.19
C PRO A 953 15.43 -49.95 -26.06
N GLU A 954 16.42 -49.09 -26.27
CA GLU A 954 16.21 -47.63 -26.26
C GLU A 954 15.32 -47.14 -27.40
N TRP A 955 15.24 -47.88 -28.50
CA TRP A 955 14.41 -47.51 -29.66
C TRP A 955 12.92 -47.62 -29.40
N LEU A 956 12.49 -48.21 -28.27
CA LEU A 956 11.08 -48.33 -27.90
C LEU A 956 10.35 -46.98 -27.87
N ILE A 957 11.07 -45.92 -27.50
CA ILE A 957 10.57 -44.53 -27.46
C ILE A 957 10.23 -44.04 -28.87
N ASP A 958 11.00 -44.48 -29.88
CA ASP A 958 10.82 -44.08 -31.27
C ASP A 958 9.80 -44.94 -32.02
N PHE A 959 9.36 -46.05 -31.43
CA PHE A 959 8.50 -47.03 -32.08
C PHE A 959 7.02 -46.73 -31.80
N PRO A 960 6.14 -46.75 -32.82
CA PRO A 960 4.71 -46.60 -32.59
C PRO A 960 4.15 -47.82 -31.84
N THR A 961 3.12 -47.60 -31.02
CA THR A 961 2.46 -48.65 -30.22
C THR A 961 2.14 -49.93 -31.02
N LYS A 962 1.70 -49.80 -32.28
CA LYS A 962 1.41 -50.96 -33.14
C LYS A 962 2.66 -51.81 -33.43
N LEU A 963 3.82 -51.19 -33.60
CA LEU A 963 5.10 -51.88 -33.78
C LEU A 963 5.58 -52.48 -32.46
N ASN A 964 5.48 -51.74 -31.36
CA ASN A 964 5.81 -52.24 -30.03
C ASN A 964 4.99 -53.49 -29.68
N GLN A 965 3.68 -53.45 -29.89
CA GLN A 965 2.79 -54.61 -29.72
C GLN A 965 3.13 -55.77 -30.67
N LYS A 966 3.60 -55.49 -31.89
CA LYS A 966 4.07 -56.53 -32.83
C LYS A 966 5.35 -57.19 -32.31
N LEU A 967 6.29 -56.40 -31.80
CA LEU A 967 7.56 -56.86 -31.21
C LEU A 967 7.35 -57.58 -29.88
N ALA A 968 6.34 -57.20 -29.09
CA ALA A 968 5.96 -57.87 -27.84
C ALA A 968 5.61 -59.35 -28.02
N LYS A 969 5.15 -59.73 -29.21
CA LYS A 969 4.89 -61.14 -29.57
C LYS A 969 6.16 -61.98 -29.67
N ASN A 970 7.34 -61.35 -29.82
CA ASN A 970 8.62 -62.03 -29.82
C ASN A 970 9.16 -62.14 -28.38
N LYS A 971 9.13 -63.36 -27.82
CA LYS A 971 9.55 -63.67 -26.44
C LYS A 971 11.01 -63.29 -26.15
N GLU A 972 11.89 -63.37 -27.13
CA GLU A 972 13.31 -63.05 -26.93
C GLU A 972 13.53 -61.53 -26.84
N ILE A 973 12.82 -60.75 -27.68
CA ILE A 973 12.85 -59.28 -27.62
C ILE A 973 12.32 -58.81 -26.27
N LYS A 974 11.19 -59.38 -25.82
CA LYS A 974 10.61 -59.06 -24.50
C LYS A 974 11.61 -59.30 -23.36
N LYS A 975 12.32 -60.44 -23.36
CA LYS A 975 13.39 -60.73 -22.39
C LYS A 975 14.56 -59.75 -22.45
N LYS A 976 14.96 -59.31 -23.65
CA LYS A 976 16.03 -58.31 -23.84
C LYS A 976 15.62 -56.95 -23.26
N ILE A 977 14.35 -56.56 -23.41
CA ILE A 977 13.78 -55.34 -22.83
C ILE A 977 13.69 -55.45 -21.30
N GLU A 978 13.17 -56.56 -20.76
CA GLU A 978 13.12 -56.82 -19.31
C GLU A 978 14.51 -56.72 -18.66
N LYS A 979 15.52 -57.32 -19.31
CA LYS A 979 16.91 -57.24 -18.86
C LYS A 979 17.43 -55.80 -18.88
N TYR A 980 17.13 -55.03 -19.93
CA TYR A 980 17.51 -53.62 -20.01
C TYR A 980 16.83 -52.76 -18.93
N ILE A 981 15.52 -52.93 -18.70
CA ILE A 981 14.77 -52.20 -17.66
C ILE A 981 15.30 -52.53 -16.27
N SER A 982 15.59 -53.81 -15.99
CA SER A 982 16.14 -54.24 -14.70
C SER A 982 17.50 -53.59 -14.38
N SER A 983 18.25 -53.20 -15.41
CA SER A 983 19.55 -52.53 -15.29
C SER A 983 19.46 -51.00 -15.39
N ASN A 984 18.30 -50.43 -15.75
CA ASN A 984 18.09 -49.00 -16.01
C ASN A 984 16.76 -48.47 -15.45
N LEU A 985 16.53 -48.68 -14.14
CA LEU A 985 15.27 -48.31 -13.46
C LEU A 985 14.94 -46.80 -13.46
N SER A 986 15.89 -45.93 -13.82
CA SER A 986 15.68 -44.48 -13.92
C SER A 986 14.98 -44.05 -15.22
N ASN A 987 14.90 -44.90 -16.24
CA ASN A 987 14.28 -44.56 -17.52
C ASN A 987 12.76 -44.81 -17.50
N ARG A 988 12.01 -43.85 -16.91
CA ARG A 988 10.55 -43.94 -16.73
C ARG A 988 9.78 -44.14 -18.03
N GLU A 989 10.23 -43.56 -19.12
CA GLU A 989 9.52 -43.58 -20.41
C GLU A 989 9.51 -44.98 -21.04
N ILE A 990 10.65 -45.68 -21.04
CA ILE A 990 10.73 -47.08 -21.51
C ILE A 990 9.92 -48.02 -20.60
N ILE A 991 9.90 -47.75 -19.29
CA ILE A 991 9.12 -48.53 -18.33
C ILE A 991 7.62 -48.39 -18.62
N GLU A 992 7.13 -47.17 -18.83
CA GLU A 992 5.74 -46.92 -19.20
C GLU A 992 5.37 -47.61 -20.52
N ILE A 993 6.23 -47.54 -21.54
CA ILE A 993 6.00 -48.20 -22.83
C ILE A 993 5.97 -49.73 -22.67
N TYR A 994 6.86 -50.30 -21.87
CA TYR A 994 6.88 -51.74 -21.61
C TYR A 994 5.57 -52.21 -20.94
N PHE A 995 5.10 -51.50 -19.90
CA PHE A 995 3.84 -51.85 -19.25
C PHE A 995 2.61 -51.61 -20.14
N LYS A 996 2.66 -50.63 -21.04
CA LYS A 996 1.56 -50.31 -21.94
C LYS A 996 1.46 -51.28 -23.13
N ASP A 997 2.59 -51.64 -23.72
CA ASP A 997 2.63 -52.30 -25.04
C ASP A 997 3.22 -53.73 -25.00
N TYR A 998 3.92 -54.12 -23.93
CA TYR A 998 4.62 -55.41 -23.81
C TYR A 998 4.11 -56.31 -22.67
N CYS A 999 3.38 -55.77 -21.69
CA CYS A 999 2.62 -56.50 -20.67
C CYS A 999 1.19 -56.74 -21.15
#